data_AF-A0A923MUM3-F1
#
_entry.id   AF-A0A923MUM3-F1
#
_cell.length_a   1.000
_cell.length_b   1.000
_cell.length_c   1.000
_cell.angle_alpha   90.00
_cell.angle_beta   90.00
_cell.angle_gamma   90.00
#
_symmetry.space_group_name_H-M   'P 1'
#
loop_
_entity.id
_entity.type
_entity.pdbx_description
1 polymer ?
#
loop_
_entity_poly.entity_id
_entity_poly.type
_entity_poly.pdbx_seq_one_letter_code
_entity_poly.pdbx_strand_id
1 'polypeptide(L)'
;MLTIEHGAALRTRALASGVPRITPLHDTLDKRHSDLGFSVDTGGRPRFRVLVARDRALFAPDQAGARNASNFYDSQREGLLAFDGPPCFYLVPRSALHPMLPAPRLYYTLIAYADENGTGATYSQAPESLPREAPSVSVDTGLNGSLGLMFGTPVGLLLRVDAQDARGQAYEDIGEDVGGTVPESVGLAADDGDAPIPSDEETAAAYGEEELHDVFEDAYAAGHDYDDGYANPASLAGEPATPVRAYEEVGEDQADATAAAYGEGGDDYDDGFGAPSAYAAAEREPAPVRAYQEQAEDRDDAPAYRAEHEEAQAYDAPRDALPEMLPDEDADSAHVAQAGERDEDEVEIEAAAQAYGDDYADGYAAAVEPARVPFDIAACKAILARIMPFESGKEGFARVIDDGEFAGRFGTAHPAYQRYHLGLTFGGFPFVQEHGTLGQLLVLMRERDRATFDSTFPDADTLIAVTTAADGPRAWQSGDGFSQRLRPVGGQRLWQEPWLARFRRAGQHPPFQAAQNELAASLYVQPVVGVCRQIGLDSEQGLAMAIDRAVQMGADGALAWILECATPVETTAMKQAALARLGAADLQSFQAAQKLPPTGVWDVATHAALIAAMRASPNAASPVLGRDEIVAAMGRHAQGTPWAARLQRIREASAADRLFQL
;
A
#
# COMPACT_ATOMS: atom_id res chain seq x y z
N MET A 1 54.85 27.70 13.50
CA MET A 1 54.51 27.24 14.86
C MET A 1 53.39 28.16 15.35
N LEU A 2 52.15 27.84 14.99
CA LEU A 2 50.95 28.62 15.26
C LEU A 2 50.08 27.78 16.20
N THR A 3 49.97 28.23 17.44
CA THR A 3 49.19 27.60 18.49
C THR A 3 47.72 27.98 18.28
N ILE A 4 46.90 27.01 17.88
CA ILE A 4 45.44 27.19 17.81
C ILE A 4 44.89 26.96 19.22
N GLU A 5 44.54 28.03 19.91
CA GLU A 5 43.80 27.98 21.17
C GLU A 5 42.37 27.49 20.91
N HIS A 6 42.10 26.21 21.20
CA HIS A 6 40.74 25.69 21.37
C HIS A 6 40.18 26.16 22.73
N GLY A 7 39.59 27.35 22.74
CA GLY A 7 38.91 27.93 23.90
C GLY A 7 37.39 27.90 23.75
N ALA A 8 36.76 26.74 23.99
CA ALA A 8 35.34 26.65 24.28
C ALA A 8 35.10 25.69 25.46
N ALA A 9 35.59 26.08 26.63
CA ALA A 9 35.13 25.51 27.88
C ALA A 9 33.65 25.88 28.07
N LEU A 10 32.75 24.97 27.67
CA LEU A 10 31.38 24.92 28.17
C LEU A 10 31.45 24.74 29.69
N ARG A 11 31.56 25.87 30.40
CA ARG A 11 31.42 25.91 31.85
C ARG A 11 30.02 25.40 32.16
N THR A 12 29.94 24.18 32.67
CA THR A 12 28.78 23.62 33.36
C THR A 12 28.52 24.49 34.60
N ARG A 13 27.90 25.65 34.38
CA ARG A 13 27.40 26.50 35.44
C ARG A 13 26.32 25.66 36.11
N ALA A 14 26.55 25.24 37.35
CA ALA A 14 25.53 24.58 38.16
C ALA A 14 24.26 25.43 38.08
N LEU A 15 23.29 24.98 37.30
CA LEU A 15 22.07 25.69 37.01
C LEU A 15 21.31 25.81 38.34
N ALA A 16 20.76 27.00 38.61
CA ALA A 16 19.94 27.23 39.79
C ALA A 16 18.84 26.15 39.84
N SER A 17 18.92 25.30 40.86
CA SER A 17 18.09 24.11 41.02
C SER A 17 16.60 24.47 41.05
N GLY A 18 15.80 23.83 40.20
CA GLY A 18 14.35 23.73 40.40
C GLY A 18 13.45 23.98 39.19
N VAL A 19 13.92 24.68 38.15
CA VAL A 19 13.10 24.96 36.95
C VAL A 19 13.58 24.09 35.78
N PRO A 20 12.72 23.22 35.21
CA PRO A 20 13.05 22.42 34.05
C PRO A 20 13.41 23.28 32.84
N ARG A 21 14.32 22.80 32.00
CA ARG A 21 14.76 23.46 30.76
C ARG A 21 14.83 22.45 29.64
N ILE A 22 14.44 22.89 28.46
CA ILE A 22 14.51 22.12 27.22
C ILE A 22 15.12 23.01 26.15
N THR A 23 16.18 22.53 25.50
CA THR A 23 16.90 23.25 24.45
C THR A 23 17.00 22.35 23.23
N PRO A 24 16.61 22.80 22.03
CA PRO A 24 16.70 21.99 20.84
C PRO A 24 18.18 21.77 20.50
N LEU A 25 18.52 20.59 19.97
CA LEU A 25 19.87 20.32 19.49
C LEU A 25 20.21 21.13 18.23
N HIS A 26 19.18 21.46 17.45
CA HIS A 26 19.27 22.28 16.25
C HIS A 26 18.11 23.28 16.21
N ASP A 27 18.39 24.54 15.86
CA ASP A 27 17.36 25.59 15.75
C ASP A 27 16.51 25.46 14.48
N THR A 28 16.96 24.66 13.51
CA THR A 28 16.27 24.39 12.24
C THR A 28 16.35 22.90 11.90
N LEU A 29 15.22 22.31 11.52
CA LEU A 29 15.13 20.98 10.92
C LEU A 29 15.27 21.10 9.42
N ASP A 30 16.29 20.46 8.86
CA ASP A 30 16.59 20.46 7.44
C ASP A 30 16.98 19.03 6.98
N LYS A 31 17.33 18.86 5.70
CA LYS A 31 17.70 17.54 5.16
C LYS A 31 18.94 16.93 5.83
N ARG A 32 19.80 17.72 6.48
CA ARG A 32 21.00 17.26 7.21
C ARG A 32 20.66 16.91 8.65
N HIS A 33 19.74 17.64 9.25
CA HIS A 33 19.27 17.48 10.63
C HIS A 33 17.76 17.19 10.62
N SER A 34 17.38 16.06 10.03
CA SER A 34 15.97 15.68 9.86
C SER A 34 15.32 15.19 11.16
N ASP A 35 16.12 14.97 12.21
CA ASP A 35 15.67 14.49 13.50
C ASP A 35 15.48 15.65 14.49
N LEU A 36 14.34 15.67 15.17
CA LEU A 36 14.05 16.64 16.22
C LEU A 36 14.53 16.10 17.58
N GLY A 37 15.65 16.61 18.05
CA GLY A 37 16.24 16.26 19.34
C GLY A 37 16.29 17.44 20.31
N PHE A 38 16.24 17.14 21.60
CA PHE A 38 16.35 18.11 22.68
C PHE A 38 17.37 17.70 23.74
N SER A 39 18.10 18.67 24.29
CA SER A 39 18.76 18.55 25.58
C SER A 39 17.76 18.92 26.69
N VAL A 40 17.59 18.03 27.65
CA VAL A 40 16.62 18.11 28.74
C VAL A 40 17.35 18.26 30.07
N ASP A 41 16.90 19.22 30.87
CA ASP A 41 17.24 19.36 32.29
C ASP A 41 15.92 19.43 33.07
N THR A 42 15.67 18.48 33.97
CA THR A 42 14.42 18.42 34.72
C THR A 42 14.43 19.28 35.99
N GLY A 43 15.51 20.00 36.26
CA GLY A 43 15.67 20.77 37.49
C GLY A 43 15.77 19.90 38.75
N GLY A 44 16.25 18.66 38.60
CA GLY A 44 16.41 17.68 39.69
C GLY A 44 15.21 16.75 39.90
N ARG A 45 14.27 16.71 38.95
CA ARG A 45 13.07 15.88 39.01
C ARG A 45 13.30 14.53 38.30
N PRO A 46 12.86 13.40 38.87
CA PRO A 46 13.19 12.07 38.34
C PRO A 46 12.43 11.70 37.07
N ARG A 47 11.34 12.41 36.74
CA ARG A 47 10.44 12.06 35.64
C ARG A 47 10.11 13.28 34.79
N PHE A 48 9.93 13.08 33.48
CA PHE A 48 9.51 14.14 32.56
C PHE A 48 8.72 13.62 31.36
N ARG A 49 8.12 14.56 30.62
CA ARG A 49 7.58 14.34 29.27
C ARG A 49 7.84 15.56 28.40
N VAL A 50 7.91 15.34 27.09
CA VAL A 50 8.07 16.37 26.07
C VAL A 50 6.79 16.46 25.25
N LEU A 51 6.33 17.68 25.04
CA LEU A 51 5.19 17.96 24.17
C LEU A 51 5.68 18.72 22.93
N VAL A 52 5.17 18.35 21.76
CA VAL A 52 5.46 19.03 20.48
C VAL A 52 4.14 19.32 19.77
N ALA A 53 3.99 20.51 19.21
CA ALA A 53 2.76 20.94 18.53
C ALA A 53 3.07 21.67 17.21
N ARG A 54 2.22 21.49 16.20
CA ARG A 54 2.27 22.29 14.96
C ARG A 54 1.88 23.74 15.18
N ASP A 55 0.95 23.97 16.10
CA ASP A 55 0.48 25.28 16.51
C ASP A 55 0.59 25.38 18.03
N ARG A 56 1.22 26.44 18.53
CA ARG A 56 1.32 26.72 19.97
C ARG A 56 -0.05 26.81 20.65
N ALA A 57 -1.12 27.22 19.94
CA ALA A 57 -2.47 27.27 20.48
C ALA A 57 -2.94 25.89 21.00
N LEU A 58 -2.42 24.80 20.45
CA LEU A 58 -2.76 23.43 20.88
C LEU A 58 -2.29 23.11 22.30
N PHE A 59 -1.37 23.90 22.90
CA PHE A 59 -1.02 23.76 24.31
C PHE A 59 -2.14 24.25 25.25
N ALA A 60 -3.10 25.03 24.75
CA ALA A 60 -4.22 25.50 25.56
C ALA A 60 -5.13 24.31 25.95
N PRO A 61 -5.57 24.19 27.23
CA PRO A 61 -6.38 23.06 27.67
C PRO A 61 -7.72 22.91 26.93
N ASP A 62 -8.34 24.02 26.54
CA ASP A 62 -9.57 24.08 25.76
C ASP A 62 -9.40 23.59 24.30
N GLN A 63 -8.17 23.55 23.79
CA GLN A 63 -7.84 22.98 22.47
C GLN A 63 -7.57 21.47 22.53
N ALA A 64 -7.80 20.80 23.67
CA ALA A 64 -7.52 19.36 23.80
C ALA A 64 -8.26 18.49 22.76
N GLY A 65 -9.50 18.85 22.40
CA GLY A 65 -10.28 18.14 21.39
C GLY A 65 -9.78 18.30 19.95
N ALA A 66 -8.98 19.33 19.67
CA ALA A 66 -8.39 19.57 18.35
C ALA A 66 -7.05 18.85 18.13
N ARG A 67 -6.50 18.23 19.18
CA ARG A 67 -5.22 17.51 19.14
C ARG A 67 -5.38 16.16 18.47
N ASN A 68 -4.54 15.88 17.49
CA ASN A 68 -4.44 14.59 16.81
C ASN A 68 -2.98 14.29 16.46
N ALA A 69 -2.69 13.07 15.96
CA ALA A 69 -1.33 12.64 15.66
C ALA A 69 -0.61 13.52 14.61
N SER A 70 -1.36 14.21 13.75
CA SER A 70 -0.78 15.09 12.71
C SER A 70 -0.39 16.48 13.22
N ASN A 71 -0.86 16.88 14.40
CA ASN A 71 -0.67 18.26 14.89
C ASN A 71 -0.18 18.37 16.34
N PHE A 72 -0.18 17.28 17.11
CA PHE A 72 0.22 17.27 18.50
C PHE A 72 0.82 15.93 18.91
N TYR A 73 1.99 15.99 19.52
CA TYR A 73 2.71 14.85 20.09
C TYR A 73 2.89 15.04 21.60
N ASP A 74 2.64 13.98 22.35
CA ASP A 74 2.85 13.90 23.79
C ASP A 74 3.61 12.62 24.11
N SER A 75 4.86 12.76 24.59
CA SER A 75 5.67 11.61 24.95
C SER A 75 5.09 10.80 26.11
N GLN A 76 4.11 11.32 26.87
CA GLN A 76 3.43 10.56 27.92
C GLN A 76 2.67 9.34 27.38
N ARG A 77 2.34 9.29 26.08
CA ARG A 77 1.78 8.09 25.46
C ARG A 77 2.71 6.88 25.59
N GLU A 78 4.01 7.12 25.73
CA GLU A 78 5.05 6.12 25.99
C GLU A 78 5.34 5.92 27.49
N GLY A 79 4.62 6.63 28.36
CA GLY A 79 4.87 6.74 29.80
C GLY A 79 5.71 7.96 30.18
N LEU A 80 5.87 8.20 31.49
CA LEU A 80 6.77 9.24 31.98
C LEU A 80 8.23 8.78 31.89
N LEU A 81 9.03 9.55 31.15
CA LEU A 81 10.43 9.26 30.91
C LEU A 81 11.25 9.49 32.18
N ALA A 82 12.20 8.59 32.46
CA ALA A 82 13.13 8.74 33.58
C ALA A 82 14.22 9.74 33.24
N PHE A 83 14.63 10.55 34.23
CA PHE A 83 15.79 11.42 34.12
C PHE A 83 16.97 10.83 34.90
N ASP A 84 17.94 10.29 34.16
CA ASP A 84 19.11 9.61 34.72
C ASP A 84 20.29 10.55 35.01
N GLY A 85 20.06 11.87 34.94
CA GLY A 85 21.06 12.91 35.14
C GLY A 85 21.51 13.60 33.84
N PRO A 86 22.18 14.76 33.95
CA PRO A 86 22.72 15.45 32.78
C PRO A 86 24.01 14.78 32.27
N PRO A 87 24.23 14.72 30.94
CA PRO A 87 23.33 15.21 29.89
C PRO A 87 22.18 14.23 29.61
N CYS A 88 20.95 14.72 29.59
CA CYS A 88 19.80 13.94 29.13
C CYS A 88 19.39 14.46 27.75
N PHE A 89 19.31 13.55 26.79
CA PHE A 89 18.88 13.84 25.43
C PHE A 89 17.56 13.12 25.16
N TYR A 90 16.64 13.81 24.50
CA TYR A 90 15.38 13.24 24.08
C TYR A 90 15.21 13.44 22.57
N LEU A 91 14.99 12.34 21.86
CA LEU A 91 14.76 12.33 20.42
C LEU A 91 13.28 12.09 20.16
N VAL A 92 12.63 13.01 19.45
CA VAL A 92 11.22 12.84 19.06
C VAL A 92 11.13 11.71 18.04
N PRO A 93 10.27 10.70 18.23
CA PRO A 93 10.11 9.62 17.27
C PRO A 93 9.78 10.13 15.88
N ARG A 94 10.42 9.56 14.84
CA ARG A 94 10.16 9.94 13.45
C ARG A 94 8.69 9.73 13.04
N SER A 95 8.05 8.69 13.58
CA SER A 95 6.63 8.41 13.37
C SER A 95 5.72 9.51 13.90
N ALA A 96 6.12 10.23 14.95
CA ALA A 96 5.40 11.38 15.46
C ALA A 96 5.74 12.67 14.69
N LEU A 97 6.99 12.84 14.28
CA LEU A 97 7.45 14.02 13.56
C LEU A 97 6.89 14.11 12.13
N HIS A 98 6.83 12.99 11.42
CA HIS A 98 6.48 12.95 10.00
C HIS A 98 5.05 13.45 9.69
N PRO A 99 4.00 13.04 10.43
CA PRO A 99 2.65 13.59 10.27
C PRO A 99 2.56 15.11 10.53
N MET A 100 3.50 15.67 11.29
CA MET A 100 3.59 17.10 11.60
C MET A 100 4.32 17.90 10.50
N LEU A 101 4.83 17.25 9.46
CA LEU A 101 5.43 17.92 8.30
C LEU A 101 4.39 18.09 7.17
N PRO A 102 4.43 19.19 6.39
CA PRO A 102 5.42 20.29 6.39
C PRO A 102 4.97 21.50 7.23
N ALA A 103 4.91 21.39 8.57
CA ALA A 103 4.69 22.60 9.38
C ALA A 103 5.92 23.52 9.27
N PRO A 104 5.75 24.85 9.13
CA PRO A 104 6.89 25.78 9.05
C PRO A 104 7.67 25.89 10.36
N ARG A 105 7.02 25.56 11.48
CA ARG A 105 7.58 25.57 12.83
C ARG A 105 6.96 24.46 13.65
N LEU A 106 7.74 23.93 14.58
CA LEU A 106 7.27 22.99 15.60
C LEU A 106 7.52 23.60 16.97
N TYR A 107 6.45 23.78 17.73
CA TYR A 107 6.48 24.36 19.07
C TYR A 107 6.66 23.26 20.11
N TYR A 108 7.38 23.52 21.20
CA TYR A 108 7.67 22.49 22.19
C TYR A 108 7.65 23.01 23.63
N THR A 109 7.47 22.09 24.58
CA THR A 109 7.64 22.36 26.01
C THR A 109 8.04 21.08 26.76
N LEU A 110 8.54 21.25 27.98
CA LEU A 110 8.93 20.17 28.89
C LEU A 110 8.12 20.27 30.18
N ILE A 111 7.64 19.13 30.65
CA ILE A 111 6.96 19.00 31.94
C ILE A 111 7.73 17.96 32.76
N ALA A 112 8.20 18.34 33.94
CA ALA A 112 8.90 17.46 34.86
C ALA A 112 8.06 17.19 36.12
N TYR A 113 8.19 16.01 36.70
CA TYR A 113 7.35 15.48 37.76
C TYR A 113 8.16 15.03 38.97
N ALA A 114 7.55 15.09 40.15
CA ALA A 114 8.20 14.68 41.40
C ALA A 114 8.35 13.16 41.51
N ASP A 115 7.47 12.39 40.85
CA ASP A 115 7.42 10.93 40.93
C ASP A 115 6.88 10.29 39.63
N GLU A 116 6.81 8.96 39.64
CA GLU A 116 6.32 8.13 38.53
C GLU A 116 4.81 8.25 38.30
N ASN A 117 4.06 8.74 39.29
CA ASN A 117 2.61 8.95 39.20
C ASN A 117 2.27 10.29 38.54
N GLY A 118 3.28 11.08 38.14
CA GLY A 118 3.07 12.38 37.52
C GLY A 118 2.62 13.45 38.52
N THR A 119 2.95 13.32 39.80
CA THR A 119 2.60 14.36 40.78
C THR A 119 3.58 15.54 40.73
N GLY A 120 3.12 16.70 41.22
CA GLY A 120 3.97 17.89 41.39
C GLY A 120 4.55 18.42 40.08
N ALA A 121 3.77 18.44 39.00
CA ALA A 121 4.20 18.91 37.68
C ALA A 121 4.85 20.30 37.75
N THR A 122 5.99 20.46 37.08
CA THR A 122 6.65 21.74 36.86
C THR A 122 6.98 21.87 35.39
N TYR A 123 6.59 23.00 34.82
CA TYR A 123 6.73 23.27 33.40
C TYR A 123 7.98 24.11 33.14
N SER A 124 8.61 23.91 31.99
CA SER A 124 9.71 24.78 31.54
C SER A 124 9.26 26.22 31.24
N GLN A 125 7.98 26.41 30.91
CA GLN A 125 7.30 27.70 30.76
C GLN A 125 5.94 27.67 31.45
N ALA A 126 5.42 28.80 31.93
CA ALA A 126 4.11 28.84 32.57
C ALA A 126 3.00 28.32 31.61
N PRO A 127 2.14 27.36 32.01
CA PRO A 127 1.13 26.77 31.12
C PRO A 127 0.26 27.79 30.38
N GLU A 128 -0.13 28.86 31.06
CA GLU A 128 -0.94 29.98 30.54
C GLU A 128 -0.22 30.87 29.52
N SER A 129 1.11 30.75 29.44
CA SER A 129 1.94 31.44 28.44
C SER A 129 2.15 30.61 27.18
N LEU A 130 2.11 29.28 27.27
CA LEU A 130 2.43 28.37 26.15
C LEU A 130 1.64 28.67 24.85
N PRO A 131 0.32 28.94 24.88
CA PRO A 131 -0.43 29.28 23.66
C PRO A 131 0.07 30.52 22.92
N ARG A 132 0.86 31.36 23.59
CA ARG A 132 1.39 32.63 23.04
C ARG A 132 2.90 32.62 22.90
N GLU A 133 3.60 31.94 23.80
CA GLU A 133 5.05 32.11 24.00
C GLU A 133 5.82 30.79 24.01
N ALA A 134 5.20 29.67 23.59
CA ALA A 134 5.92 28.42 23.44
C ALA A 134 7.12 28.59 22.47
N PRO A 135 8.32 28.10 22.82
CA PRO A 135 9.46 28.14 21.93
C PRO A 135 9.23 27.22 20.72
N SER A 136 9.96 27.45 19.62
CA SER A 136 9.81 26.69 18.38
C SER A 136 11.14 26.37 17.71
N VAL A 137 11.17 25.26 16.97
CA VAL A 137 12.20 24.94 15.97
C VAL A 137 11.64 25.26 14.59
N SER A 138 12.44 25.91 13.75
CA SER A 138 12.08 26.18 12.35
C SER A 138 12.17 24.90 11.52
N VAL A 139 11.32 24.74 10.52
CA VAL A 139 11.37 23.61 9.59
C VAL A 139 11.63 24.15 8.20
N ASP A 140 12.68 23.64 7.56
CA ASP A 140 13.02 23.99 6.19
C ASP A 140 11.93 23.52 5.22
N THR A 141 11.62 24.33 4.21
CA THR A 141 10.56 24.01 3.22
C THR A 141 10.90 22.79 2.37
N GLY A 142 12.18 22.43 2.25
CA GLY A 142 12.65 21.22 1.61
C GLY A 142 12.54 19.95 2.47
N LEU A 143 12.06 20.07 3.71
CA LEU A 143 11.74 18.97 4.62
C LEU A 143 10.26 18.57 4.48
N ASN A 144 9.88 18.17 3.27
CA ASN A 144 8.59 17.58 2.97
C ASN A 144 8.64 16.07 3.24
N GLY A 145 7.52 15.47 3.66
CA GLY A 145 7.38 14.06 4.14
C GLY A 145 7.71 12.95 3.13
N SER A 146 8.66 13.16 2.23
CA SER A 146 9.20 12.15 1.33
C SER A 146 9.91 11.04 2.09
N LEU A 147 9.97 9.85 1.47
CA LEU A 147 10.69 8.65 1.95
C LEU A 147 12.15 8.93 2.37
N GLY A 148 12.79 10.00 1.87
CA GLY A 148 14.14 10.39 2.30
C GLY A 148 14.26 10.69 3.80
N LEU A 149 13.18 11.16 4.45
CA LEU A 149 13.13 11.34 5.90
C LEU A 149 13.13 10.01 6.67
N MET A 150 12.47 8.98 6.13
CA MET A 150 12.41 7.67 6.78
C MET A 150 13.80 7.06 6.92
N PHE A 151 14.64 7.20 5.90
CA PHE A 151 15.96 6.57 5.85
C PHE A 151 17.11 7.43 6.38
N GLY A 152 16.87 8.71 6.71
CA GLY A 152 17.93 9.65 7.12
C GLY A 152 19.01 9.88 6.06
N THR A 153 18.76 9.41 4.83
CA THR A 153 19.66 9.43 3.69
C THR A 153 18.80 9.72 2.45
N PRO A 154 19.18 10.68 1.59
CA PRO A 154 18.51 10.87 0.31
C PRO A 154 18.40 9.54 -0.42
N VAL A 155 17.22 9.19 -0.95
CA VAL A 155 16.99 7.89 -1.60
C VAL A 155 17.97 7.64 -2.76
N GLY A 156 18.48 8.70 -3.40
CA GLY A 156 19.53 8.61 -4.43
C GLY A 156 20.96 8.34 -3.91
N LEU A 157 21.19 8.44 -2.60
CA LEU A 157 22.47 8.12 -1.93
C LEU A 157 22.43 6.76 -1.20
N LEU A 158 21.26 6.13 -1.10
CA LEU A 158 21.19 4.73 -0.68
C LEU A 158 21.84 3.90 -1.79
N LEU A 159 22.98 3.26 -1.47
CA LEU A 159 23.63 2.30 -2.37
C LEU A 159 22.59 1.28 -2.83
N ARG A 160 22.30 1.29 -4.13
CA ARG A 160 21.54 0.20 -4.74
C ARG A 160 22.44 -1.03 -4.64
N VAL A 161 22.01 -2.00 -3.84
CA VAL A 161 22.53 -3.36 -3.97
C VAL A 161 21.93 -3.89 -5.26
N ASP A 162 22.65 -3.72 -6.37
CA ASP A 162 22.28 -4.40 -7.60
C ASP A 162 22.36 -5.91 -7.34
N ALA A 163 21.24 -6.60 -7.55
CA ALA A 163 21.16 -8.05 -7.36
C ALA A 163 22.13 -8.83 -8.27
N GLN A 164 22.75 -8.16 -9.25
CA GLN A 164 23.82 -8.70 -10.07
C GLN A 164 25.18 -8.75 -9.33
N ASP A 165 25.50 -7.79 -8.46
CA ASP A 165 26.78 -7.80 -7.73
C ASP A 165 26.81 -8.86 -6.62
N ALA A 166 25.64 -9.19 -6.05
CA ALA A 166 25.49 -10.31 -5.12
C ALA A 166 25.58 -11.69 -5.80
N ARG A 167 25.46 -11.77 -7.14
CA ARG A 167 25.58 -13.02 -7.90
C ARG A 167 26.92 -13.18 -8.63
N GLY A 168 27.62 -12.09 -8.94
CA GLY A 168 28.90 -12.12 -9.67
C GLY A 168 30.10 -12.62 -8.86
N GLN A 169 30.12 -12.39 -7.55
CA GLN A 169 31.27 -12.78 -6.71
C GLN A 169 31.24 -14.24 -6.22
N ALA A 170 30.20 -15.01 -6.53
CA ALA A 170 30.07 -16.40 -6.08
C ALA A 170 30.67 -17.43 -7.07
N TYR A 171 31.20 -17.02 -8.23
CA TYR A 171 31.61 -17.96 -9.29
C TYR A 171 33.05 -17.84 -9.81
N GLU A 172 33.89 -16.94 -9.29
CA GLU A 172 35.26 -16.76 -9.81
C GLU A 172 36.40 -17.28 -8.92
N ASP A 173 36.15 -17.93 -7.78
CA ASP A 173 37.25 -18.39 -6.90
C ASP A 173 37.17 -19.88 -6.52
N ILE A 174 37.00 -20.74 -7.53
CA ILE A 174 37.30 -22.19 -7.40
C ILE A 174 38.05 -22.65 -8.65
N GLY A 175 39.34 -22.34 -8.70
CA GLY A 175 40.25 -22.85 -9.72
C GLY A 175 41.68 -22.88 -9.19
N GLU A 176 42.08 -24.03 -8.65
CA GLU A 176 43.39 -24.71 -8.78
C GLU A 176 43.82 -25.46 -7.52
N ASP A 177 44.33 -26.67 -7.77
CA ASP A 177 45.16 -27.50 -6.90
C ASP A 177 44.59 -28.10 -5.61
N VAL A 178 44.00 -29.30 -5.74
CA VAL A 178 44.35 -30.42 -4.84
C VAL A 178 44.47 -31.71 -5.62
N GLY A 179 45.72 -32.16 -5.82
CA GLY A 179 46.03 -33.49 -6.31
C GLY A 179 45.63 -34.58 -5.32
N GLY A 180 44.78 -35.50 -5.76
CA GLY A 180 44.39 -36.70 -5.02
C GLY A 180 44.40 -37.91 -5.95
N THR A 181 45.39 -38.78 -5.75
CA THR A 181 45.58 -40.06 -6.44
C THR A 181 44.37 -41.00 -6.32
N VAL A 182 43.88 -41.51 -7.45
CA VAL A 182 42.88 -42.59 -7.53
C VAL A 182 43.60 -43.89 -7.93
N PRO A 183 43.34 -45.04 -7.28
CA PRO A 183 43.98 -46.30 -7.63
C PRO A 183 43.34 -46.98 -8.85
N GLU A 184 44.17 -47.82 -9.46
CA GLU A 184 44.00 -48.52 -10.74
C GLU A 184 42.81 -49.49 -10.84
N SER A 185 42.32 -49.57 -12.08
CA SER A 185 41.87 -50.77 -12.80
C SER A 185 40.60 -51.50 -12.35
N VAL A 186 39.59 -51.51 -13.24
CA VAL A 186 39.09 -52.72 -13.90
C VAL A 186 38.66 -52.33 -15.32
N GLY A 187 39.29 -52.94 -16.33
CA GLY A 187 38.98 -52.70 -17.73
C GLY A 187 37.84 -53.58 -18.26
N LEU A 188 37.42 -53.24 -19.48
CA LEU A 188 36.88 -54.04 -20.61
C LEU A 188 36.32 -52.98 -21.59
N ALA A 189 37.06 -52.57 -22.63
CA ALA A 189 37.03 -53.13 -24.00
C ALA A 189 35.61 -53.19 -24.58
N ALA A 190 35.26 -52.68 -25.76
CA ALA A 190 35.94 -52.03 -26.88
C ALA A 190 34.84 -51.49 -27.82
N ASP A 191 35.25 -50.84 -28.91
CA ASP A 191 34.64 -50.90 -30.26
C ASP A 191 34.02 -49.60 -30.81
N ASP A 192 34.90 -48.85 -31.48
CA ASP A 192 34.84 -48.29 -32.84
C ASP A 192 33.56 -47.62 -33.39
N GLY A 193 33.73 -46.38 -33.89
CA GLY A 193 32.79 -45.79 -34.83
C GLY A 193 32.93 -44.30 -35.10
N ASP A 194 34.09 -43.86 -35.57
CA ASP A 194 34.34 -42.50 -36.08
C ASP A 194 33.85 -42.30 -37.54
N ALA A 195 33.55 -41.03 -37.84
CA ALA A 195 33.46 -40.36 -39.17
C ALA A 195 32.09 -40.28 -39.89
N PRO A 196 31.88 -39.28 -40.81
CA PRO A 196 32.28 -37.87 -40.75
C PRO A 196 31.18 -36.87 -41.20
N ILE A 197 31.44 -35.59 -40.93
CA ILE A 197 30.73 -34.40 -41.45
C ILE A 197 31.16 -34.13 -42.91
N PRO A 198 30.25 -33.81 -43.84
CA PRO A 198 30.61 -33.09 -45.05
C PRO A 198 30.20 -31.61 -44.94
N SER A 199 31.20 -30.75 -45.09
CA SER A 199 31.08 -29.35 -45.49
C SER A 199 30.92 -29.28 -47.01
N ASP A 200 29.91 -28.55 -47.50
CA ASP A 200 29.87 -28.11 -48.89
C ASP A 200 29.75 -26.59 -48.96
N GLU A 201 30.72 -26.03 -49.67
CA GLU A 201 30.91 -24.65 -50.09
C GLU A 201 30.27 -24.45 -51.48
N GLU A 202 29.83 -23.22 -51.74
CA GLU A 202 29.75 -22.57 -53.06
C GLU A 202 28.85 -23.12 -54.18
N THR A 203 27.81 -22.36 -54.53
CA THR A 203 27.58 -21.93 -55.92
C THR A 203 26.62 -20.74 -56.03
N ALA A 204 27.10 -19.68 -56.68
CA ALA A 204 26.35 -18.51 -57.11
C ALA A 204 25.83 -18.67 -58.55
N ALA A 205 24.62 -18.15 -58.85
CA ALA A 205 24.13 -17.59 -60.13
C ALA A 205 22.59 -17.47 -60.06
N ALA A 206 21.98 -16.28 -60.03
CA ALA A 206 21.61 -15.41 -61.17
C ALA A 206 20.18 -15.71 -61.74
N TYR A 207 19.51 -14.64 -62.19
CA TYR A 207 18.13 -14.49 -62.74
C TYR A 207 17.00 -14.32 -61.69
N GLY A 208 16.12 -13.32 -61.77
CA GLY A 208 15.95 -12.24 -62.74
C GLY A 208 14.92 -11.22 -62.21
N GLU A 209 15.13 -9.97 -62.61
CA GLU A 209 14.16 -8.87 -62.51
C GLU A 209 13.00 -9.13 -63.50
N GLU A 210 11.76 -8.92 -63.07
CA GLU A 210 10.67 -8.57 -63.97
C GLU A 210 9.93 -7.35 -63.42
N GLU A 211 10.19 -6.22 -64.07
CA GLU A 211 9.25 -5.12 -64.24
C GLU A 211 7.94 -5.64 -64.85
N LEU A 212 6.79 -5.13 -64.41
CA LEU A 212 5.66 -4.90 -65.30
C LEU A 212 4.78 -3.74 -64.82
N HIS A 213 4.65 -2.81 -65.75
CA HIS A 213 3.92 -1.54 -65.77
C HIS A 213 2.39 -1.68 -65.62
N ASP A 214 1.79 -0.60 -65.11
CA ASP A 214 0.51 0.06 -65.44
C ASP A 214 -0.62 -0.73 -66.11
N VAL A 215 -1.84 -0.58 -65.59
CA VAL A 215 -2.98 0.19 -66.18
C VAL A 215 -4.20 0.03 -65.25
N PHE A 216 -4.73 1.12 -64.68
CA PHE A 216 -6.13 1.57 -64.83
C PHE A 216 -6.47 2.75 -63.90
N GLU A 217 -6.74 3.90 -64.52
CA GLU A 217 -7.47 5.03 -63.96
C GLU A 217 -8.97 4.68 -63.81
N ASP A 218 -9.58 5.31 -62.79
CA ASP A 218 -10.84 6.08 -62.82
C ASP A 218 -11.96 5.73 -61.84
N ALA A 219 -12.41 6.81 -61.18
CA ALA A 219 -13.73 7.11 -60.63
C ALA A 219 -14.19 6.41 -59.34
N TYR A 220 -14.22 7.15 -58.22
CA TYR A 220 -15.44 7.88 -57.81
C TYR A 220 -15.17 8.83 -56.64
N ALA A 221 -15.65 10.06 -56.78
CA ALA A 221 -15.64 11.13 -55.80
C ALA A 221 -17.01 11.25 -55.11
N ALA A 222 -17.00 11.41 -53.79
CA ALA A 222 -17.98 12.12 -52.95
C ALA A 222 -17.34 12.19 -51.55
N GLY A 223 -17.02 13.34 -50.93
CA GLY A 223 -17.72 14.61 -50.94
C GLY A 223 -18.55 14.73 -49.66
N HIS A 224 -17.89 14.90 -48.51
CA HIS A 224 -18.56 15.30 -47.26
C HIS A 224 -17.85 16.54 -46.69
N ASP A 225 -18.46 17.69 -46.98
CA ASP A 225 -18.20 18.96 -46.34
C ASP A 225 -18.68 18.90 -44.88
N TYR A 226 -17.78 19.19 -43.94
CA TYR A 226 -18.12 19.55 -42.57
C TYR A 226 -18.18 21.08 -42.49
N ASP A 227 -19.38 21.60 -42.24
CA ASP A 227 -19.70 23.00 -41.98
C ASP A 227 -19.71 23.25 -40.47
N ASP A 228 -18.76 24.05 -40.00
CA ASP A 228 -18.50 24.44 -38.62
C ASP A 228 -19.11 25.81 -38.30
N GLY A 229 -20.42 25.82 -38.09
CA GLY A 229 -21.19 27.03 -37.74
C GLY A 229 -21.39 27.23 -36.23
N TYR A 230 -20.57 28.07 -35.60
CA TYR A 230 -20.86 28.71 -34.30
C TYR A 230 -21.46 30.11 -34.54
N ALA A 231 -22.75 30.33 -34.19
CA ALA A 231 -23.28 31.61 -33.65
C ALA A 231 -24.80 31.53 -33.34
N ASN A 232 -25.11 31.42 -32.04
CA ASN A 232 -26.08 32.11 -31.17
C ASN A 232 -27.18 33.09 -31.74
N PRO A 233 -28.17 33.55 -30.92
CA PRO A 233 -29.51 32.97 -30.76
C PRO A 233 -30.66 33.97 -31.08
N ALA A 234 -31.89 33.52 -30.79
CA ALA A 234 -33.15 34.26 -30.66
C ALA A 234 -34.03 34.40 -31.92
N SER A 235 -35.21 33.77 -31.88
CA SER A 235 -36.51 34.48 -31.94
C SER A 235 -37.70 33.53 -31.80
N LEU A 236 -38.66 34.00 -30.99
CA LEU A 236 -39.99 33.44 -30.73
C LEU A 236 -40.87 33.36 -31.99
N ALA A 237 -41.73 32.34 -32.07
CA ALA A 237 -43.21 32.47 -32.04
C ALA A 237 -43.95 31.39 -32.85
N GLY A 238 -44.94 30.75 -32.22
CA GLY A 238 -46.28 30.59 -32.79
C GLY A 238 -46.67 29.27 -33.50
N GLU A 239 -47.27 28.36 -32.72
CA GLU A 239 -48.55 27.63 -32.98
C GLU A 239 -48.78 26.77 -34.26
N PRO A 240 -49.82 25.91 -34.33
CA PRO A 240 -50.52 25.13 -33.28
C PRO A 240 -50.68 23.62 -33.61
N ALA A 241 -51.22 22.90 -32.63
CA ALA A 241 -51.48 21.46 -32.59
C ALA A 241 -52.56 20.93 -33.56
N THR A 242 -52.40 19.67 -33.95
CA THR A 242 -53.45 18.80 -34.54
C THR A 242 -53.56 17.47 -33.76
N PRO A 243 -54.77 16.90 -33.64
CA PRO A 243 -55.09 15.86 -32.66
C PRO A 243 -54.80 14.43 -33.14
N VAL A 244 -54.37 13.57 -32.22
CA VAL A 244 -54.21 12.13 -32.42
C VAL A 244 -55.55 11.42 -32.20
N ARG A 245 -55.94 10.61 -33.19
CA ARG A 245 -57.10 9.72 -33.18
C ARG A 245 -56.87 8.52 -32.27
N ALA A 246 -57.88 8.23 -31.44
CA ALA A 246 -58.08 6.96 -30.78
C ALA A 246 -58.58 5.89 -31.77
N TYR A 247 -58.10 4.66 -31.60
CA TYR A 247 -58.72 3.45 -32.13
C TYR A 247 -58.94 2.49 -30.96
N GLU A 248 -60.21 2.31 -30.58
CA GLU A 248 -60.74 1.07 -30.04
C GLU A 248 -60.87 0.07 -31.20
N GLU A 249 -60.49 -1.20 -31.03
CA GLU A 249 -61.41 -2.32 -31.29
C GLU A 249 -60.81 -3.68 -30.85
N VAL A 250 -61.49 -4.28 -29.86
CA VAL A 250 -61.96 -5.68 -29.77
C VAL A 250 -60.95 -6.84 -29.76
N GLY A 251 -61.17 -7.72 -28.78
CA GLY A 251 -60.39 -8.92 -28.54
C GLY A 251 -60.96 -10.17 -29.19
N GLU A 252 -60.29 -11.30 -28.98
CA GLU A 252 -60.84 -12.65 -29.12
C GLU A 252 -59.94 -13.69 -28.40
N ASP A 253 -60.60 -14.41 -27.49
CA ASP A 253 -60.48 -15.78 -27.00
C ASP A 253 -59.19 -16.63 -27.08
N GLN A 254 -58.83 -17.12 -25.88
CA GLN A 254 -58.51 -18.51 -25.49
C GLN A 254 -58.12 -19.55 -26.56
N ALA A 255 -56.92 -20.11 -26.42
CA ALA A 255 -56.68 -21.54 -26.61
C ALA A 255 -55.47 -22.05 -25.79
N ASP A 256 -55.67 -23.24 -25.24
CA ASP A 256 -54.76 -24.11 -24.48
C ASP A 256 -53.30 -24.17 -24.97
N ALA A 257 -52.36 -24.16 -24.01
CA ALA A 257 -51.02 -24.71 -24.21
C ALA A 257 -50.66 -25.64 -23.05
N THR A 258 -50.63 -26.93 -23.38
CA THR A 258 -50.13 -28.04 -22.57
C THR A 258 -48.64 -27.88 -22.27
N ALA A 259 -48.30 -27.84 -20.98
CA ALA A 259 -46.93 -27.87 -20.50
C ALA A 259 -46.33 -29.29 -20.69
N ALA A 260 -45.38 -29.40 -21.61
CA ALA A 260 -44.51 -30.57 -21.74
C ALA A 260 -43.24 -30.36 -20.89
N ALA A 261 -42.99 -31.32 -20.01
CA ALA A 261 -41.82 -31.39 -19.15
C ALA A 261 -40.53 -31.61 -19.95
N TYR A 262 -39.54 -30.74 -19.71
CA TYR A 262 -38.10 -31.00 -19.84
C TYR A 262 -37.56 -30.77 -18.42
N GLY A 263 -36.98 -31.73 -17.71
CA GLY A 263 -35.85 -32.56 -18.10
C GLY A 263 -34.63 -32.02 -17.38
N GLU A 264 -34.47 -32.40 -16.10
CA GLU A 264 -33.30 -32.09 -15.27
C GLU A 264 -32.04 -32.68 -15.92
N GLY A 265 -31.24 -31.82 -16.55
CA GLY A 265 -29.83 -32.07 -16.85
C GLY A 265 -29.00 -31.30 -15.82
N GLY A 266 -28.38 -32.03 -14.89
CA GLY A 266 -27.39 -31.46 -13.98
C GLY A 266 -26.09 -31.20 -14.74
N ASP A 267 -25.78 -29.93 -14.96
CA ASP A 267 -24.48 -29.48 -15.46
C ASP A 267 -23.49 -29.46 -14.28
N ASP A 268 -22.57 -30.42 -14.27
CA ASP A 268 -21.38 -30.43 -13.41
C ASP A 268 -20.45 -29.26 -13.82
N TYR A 269 -20.73 -28.07 -13.28
CA TYR A 269 -19.90 -26.89 -13.45
C TYR A 269 -18.65 -27.02 -12.56
N ASP A 270 -17.47 -27.17 -13.19
CA ASP A 270 -16.17 -27.08 -12.52
C ASP A 270 -15.95 -25.63 -12.08
N ASP A 271 -16.06 -25.38 -10.77
CA ASP A 271 -16.02 -24.03 -10.18
C ASP A 271 -14.60 -23.44 -10.12
N GLY A 272 -13.62 -24.16 -10.66
CA GLY A 272 -12.28 -23.69 -10.92
C GLY A 272 -11.34 -23.72 -9.71
N PHE A 273 -11.69 -24.39 -8.61
CA PHE A 273 -10.82 -24.50 -7.43
C PHE A 273 -10.32 -25.94 -7.20
N GLY A 274 -9.83 -26.59 -8.26
CA GLY A 274 -9.15 -27.87 -8.16
C GLY A 274 -7.97 -27.82 -7.18
N ALA A 275 -7.78 -28.90 -6.42
CA ALA A 275 -6.69 -29.06 -5.46
C ALA A 275 -5.30 -28.84 -6.11
N PRO A 276 -4.31 -28.27 -5.39
CA PRO A 276 -2.99 -27.98 -5.96
C PRO A 276 -2.31 -29.24 -6.49
N SER A 277 -1.86 -29.17 -7.74
CA SER A 277 -1.05 -30.19 -8.41
C SER A 277 0.25 -30.45 -7.64
N ALA A 278 0.42 -31.69 -7.17
CA ALA A 278 1.55 -32.16 -6.36
C ALA A 278 2.81 -32.49 -7.19
N TYR A 279 3.26 -31.58 -8.05
CA TYR A 279 4.53 -31.73 -8.78
C TYR A 279 5.43 -30.50 -8.58
N ALA A 280 6.30 -30.56 -7.57
CA ALA A 280 7.66 -29.98 -7.50
C ALA A 280 8.09 -29.73 -6.04
N ALA A 281 8.26 -30.79 -5.26
CA ALA A 281 9.06 -30.75 -4.04
C ALA A 281 10.14 -31.84 -4.13
N ALA A 282 11.11 -31.62 -5.02
CA ALA A 282 12.37 -32.32 -4.95
C ALA A 282 13.26 -31.60 -3.92
N GLU A 283 13.64 -32.35 -2.90
CA GLU A 283 14.43 -31.95 -1.73
C GLU A 283 15.70 -31.20 -2.15
N ARG A 284 15.83 -29.94 -1.70
CA ARG A 284 17.09 -29.20 -1.71
C ARG A 284 17.54 -29.04 -0.26
N GLU A 285 18.56 -29.79 0.12
CA GLU A 285 19.24 -29.61 1.41
C GLU A 285 19.88 -28.21 1.50
N PRO A 286 19.81 -27.52 2.65
CA PRO A 286 20.45 -26.22 2.81
C PRO A 286 21.96 -26.39 3.01
N ALA A 287 22.73 -25.71 2.16
CA ALA A 287 24.18 -25.57 2.32
C ALA A 287 24.51 -24.77 3.61
N PRO A 288 25.59 -25.10 4.33
CA PRO A 288 25.98 -24.41 5.56
C PRO A 288 26.54 -23.01 5.27
N VAL A 289 25.97 -21.99 5.91
CA VAL A 289 26.48 -20.60 5.90
C VAL A 289 27.63 -20.48 6.89
N ARG A 290 28.85 -20.23 6.41
CA ARG A 290 30.00 -19.84 7.23
C ARG A 290 29.95 -18.33 7.51
N ALA A 291 30.12 -17.96 8.78
CA ALA A 291 30.22 -16.59 9.25
C ALA A 291 31.53 -15.93 8.77
N TYR A 292 31.44 -14.72 8.23
CA TYR A 292 32.60 -13.87 7.96
C TYR A 292 32.99 -13.11 9.22
N GLN A 293 34.26 -13.19 9.57
CA GLN A 293 34.91 -12.46 10.65
C GLN A 293 35.61 -11.24 10.01
N GLU A 294 35.35 -10.05 10.56
CA GLU A 294 35.86 -8.77 10.06
C GLU A 294 37.39 -8.73 9.99
N GLN A 295 37.92 -8.27 8.85
CA GLN A 295 39.31 -7.84 8.70
C GLN A 295 39.28 -6.42 8.14
N ALA A 296 39.54 -5.45 9.01
CA ALA A 296 39.65 -4.04 8.70
C ALA A 296 41.13 -3.68 8.60
N GLU A 297 41.66 -3.46 7.39
CA GLU A 297 42.93 -2.75 7.17
C GLU A 297 42.87 -1.92 5.87
N ASP A 298 43.19 -0.63 6.05
CA ASP A 298 43.89 0.29 5.15
C ASP A 298 43.53 0.38 3.66
N ARG A 299 42.79 1.43 3.31
CA ARG A 299 42.98 2.16 2.04
C ARG A 299 42.79 3.66 2.21
N ASP A 300 43.92 4.33 2.42
CA ASP A 300 44.14 5.74 2.08
C ASP A 300 44.19 5.93 0.56
N ASP A 301 43.93 7.17 0.14
CA ASP A 301 44.13 7.75 -1.21
C ASP A 301 43.02 7.59 -2.28
N ALA A 302 42.11 8.58 -2.33
CA ALA A 302 41.54 9.06 -3.59
C ALA A 302 41.22 10.58 -3.53
N PRO A 303 41.57 11.37 -4.58
CA PRO A 303 41.59 12.83 -4.53
C PRO A 303 40.23 13.49 -4.80
N ALA A 304 40.05 14.67 -4.19
CA ALA A 304 38.87 15.52 -4.29
C ALA A 304 38.63 16.06 -5.72
N TYR A 305 37.43 15.82 -6.24
CA TYR A 305 36.93 16.45 -7.45
C TYR A 305 36.23 17.77 -7.10
N ARG A 306 36.84 18.89 -7.50
CA ARG A 306 36.34 20.26 -7.35
C ARG A 306 35.81 20.71 -8.71
N ALA A 307 34.52 21.04 -8.79
CA ALA A 307 33.95 21.75 -9.92
C ALA A 307 33.10 22.91 -9.39
N GLU A 308 33.64 24.11 -9.61
CA GLU A 308 32.98 25.41 -9.49
C GLU A 308 32.11 25.63 -10.74
N HIS A 309 30.92 26.22 -10.58
CA HIS A 309 30.08 26.93 -11.58
C HIS A 309 28.67 27.04 -10.95
N GLU A 310 27.90 28.12 -10.99
CA GLU A 310 28.08 29.51 -11.39
C GLU A 310 26.82 30.23 -10.89
N GLU A 311 26.93 31.53 -10.70
CA GLU A 311 25.88 32.43 -10.25
C GLU A 311 24.68 32.48 -11.22
N ALA A 312 23.44 32.41 -10.70
CA ALA A 312 22.25 32.78 -11.46
C ALA A 312 21.31 33.66 -10.61
N GLN A 313 21.42 34.95 -10.93
CA GLN A 313 20.56 36.10 -10.73
C GLN A 313 19.11 35.85 -10.27
N ALA A 314 18.75 36.59 -9.21
CA ALA A 314 17.40 36.75 -8.70
C ALA A 314 16.52 37.55 -9.69
N TYR A 315 15.40 36.95 -10.10
CA TYR A 315 14.27 37.66 -10.69
C TYR A 315 13.19 37.87 -9.63
N ASP A 316 12.93 39.14 -9.34
CA ASP A 316 11.85 39.64 -8.50
C ASP A 316 10.58 39.69 -9.36
N ALA A 317 9.55 38.90 -9.01
CA ALA A 317 8.23 38.95 -9.66
C ALA A 317 7.14 39.13 -8.59
N PRO A 318 6.14 40.00 -8.83
CA PRO A 318 5.17 40.42 -7.83
C PRO A 318 4.17 39.30 -7.51
N ARG A 319 3.85 39.20 -6.21
CA ARG A 319 2.87 38.27 -5.63
C ARG A 319 1.44 38.72 -5.97
N ASP A 320 0.83 38.08 -6.96
CA ASP A 320 -0.62 38.11 -7.13
C ASP A 320 -1.29 36.95 -6.38
N ALA A 321 -2.53 37.23 -5.96
CA ALA A 321 -3.31 36.50 -4.97
C ALA A 321 -3.49 35.01 -5.25
N LEU A 322 -3.37 34.20 -4.21
CA LEU A 322 -3.73 32.78 -4.19
C LEU A 322 -5.24 32.64 -4.47
N PRO A 323 -5.67 31.79 -5.43
CA PRO A 323 -7.07 31.47 -5.64
C PRO A 323 -7.63 30.64 -4.48
N GLU A 324 -8.85 30.97 -4.10
CA GLU A 324 -9.73 30.26 -3.16
C GLU A 324 -9.92 28.80 -3.60
N MET A 325 -9.67 27.87 -2.69
CA MET A 325 -9.89 26.43 -2.89
C MET A 325 -11.38 26.16 -3.11
N LEU A 326 -11.76 25.63 -4.28
CA LEU A 326 -13.12 25.19 -4.56
C LEU A 326 -13.43 23.86 -3.85
N PRO A 327 -14.68 23.66 -3.38
CA PRO A 327 -15.15 22.39 -2.83
C PRO A 327 -15.35 21.33 -3.91
N ASP A 328 -15.24 20.07 -3.50
CA ASP A 328 -15.46 18.87 -4.33
C ASP A 328 -16.89 18.86 -4.92
N GLU A 329 -17.01 19.21 -6.19
CA GLU A 329 -18.16 18.88 -7.04
C GLU A 329 -17.84 17.57 -7.76
N ASP A 330 -18.42 16.46 -7.32
CA ASP A 330 -18.72 15.29 -8.16
C ASP A 330 -19.48 14.22 -7.35
N ALA A 331 -20.71 14.56 -6.96
CA ALA A 331 -21.73 13.59 -6.59
C ALA A 331 -23.13 14.20 -6.70
N ASP A 332 -23.56 14.62 -7.89
CA ASP A 332 -25.00 14.80 -8.17
C ASP A 332 -25.27 14.98 -9.67
N SER A 333 -25.69 13.90 -10.34
CA SER A 333 -26.48 13.95 -11.57
C SER A 333 -27.14 12.60 -11.84
N ALA A 334 -28.25 12.33 -11.15
CA ALA A 334 -29.29 11.43 -11.64
C ALA A 334 -30.65 11.78 -10.99
N HIS A 335 -31.58 12.17 -11.86
CA HIS A 335 -32.97 12.50 -11.58
C HIS A 335 -33.72 11.50 -10.67
N VAL A 336 -34.38 12.00 -9.62
CA VAL A 336 -35.69 11.47 -9.20
C VAL A 336 -36.59 12.64 -8.79
N ALA A 337 -37.59 12.90 -9.63
CA ALA A 337 -38.75 13.68 -9.28
C ALA A 337 -39.81 12.75 -8.63
N GLN A 338 -40.46 13.26 -7.59
CA GLN A 338 -41.88 13.03 -7.27
C GLN A 338 -42.33 11.68 -6.67
N ALA A 339 -42.36 11.62 -5.34
CA ALA A 339 -43.39 10.97 -4.51
C ALA A 339 -43.13 11.48 -3.07
N GLY A 340 -44.02 12.10 -2.32
CA GLY A 340 -45.43 11.81 -2.05
C GLY A 340 -45.56 11.93 -0.53
N GLU A 341 -46.27 12.96 -0.06
CA GLU A 341 -46.57 13.22 1.35
C GLU A 341 -47.11 11.97 2.07
N ARG A 342 -46.59 11.65 3.24
CA ARG A 342 -47.26 10.82 4.24
C ARG A 342 -46.84 11.21 5.66
N ASP A 343 -47.81 11.85 6.31
CA ASP A 343 -48.19 11.86 7.73
C ASP A 343 -47.15 11.44 8.77
N GLU A 344 -46.82 12.44 9.60
CA GLU A 344 -46.08 12.36 10.85
C GLU A 344 -46.98 11.74 11.93
N ASP A 345 -46.70 10.49 12.33
CA ASP A 345 -47.19 9.93 13.59
C ASP A 345 -46.15 10.18 14.68
N GLU A 346 -46.51 11.13 15.54
CA GLU A 346 -45.85 11.58 16.76
C GLU A 346 -45.85 10.44 17.81
N VAL A 347 -44.70 9.82 18.07
CA VAL A 347 -44.55 8.86 19.18
C VAL A 347 -43.85 9.55 20.34
N GLU A 348 -44.64 9.99 21.32
CA GLU A 348 -44.20 10.40 22.64
C GLU A 348 -43.44 9.25 23.32
N ILE A 349 -42.14 9.47 23.59
CA ILE A 349 -41.36 8.61 24.48
C ILE A 349 -41.44 9.23 25.88
N GLU A 350 -42.40 8.77 26.68
CA GLU A 350 -42.46 9.07 28.10
C GLU A 350 -41.30 8.38 28.85
N ALA A 351 -40.57 9.20 29.61
CA ALA A 351 -39.52 8.78 30.52
C ALA A 351 -40.10 8.11 31.77
N ALA A 352 -39.83 6.82 31.94
CA ALA A 352 -40.02 6.11 33.21
C ALA A 352 -38.65 5.70 33.79
N ALA A 353 -38.08 6.60 34.58
CA ALA A 353 -37.03 6.27 35.52
C ALA A 353 -37.67 5.87 36.85
N GLN A 354 -37.44 4.64 37.31
CA GLN A 354 -37.02 4.27 38.69
C GLN A 354 -37.39 2.82 39.07
N ALA A 355 -36.43 2.21 39.79
CA ALA A 355 -36.58 1.08 40.71
C ALA A 355 -36.65 -0.35 40.13
N TYR A 356 -35.49 -0.91 39.79
CA TYR A 356 -35.21 -2.33 40.06
C TYR A 356 -33.78 -2.47 40.63
N GLY A 357 -33.69 -3.08 41.82
CA GLY A 357 -32.47 -3.23 42.59
C GLY A 357 -31.60 -4.43 42.19
N ASP A 358 -30.29 -4.23 42.24
CA ASP A 358 -29.31 -4.92 43.10
C ASP A 358 -29.34 -6.45 43.29
N ASP A 359 -29.79 -7.25 42.30
CA ASP A 359 -29.74 -8.73 42.41
C ASP A 359 -29.27 -9.49 41.14
N TYR A 360 -28.43 -8.88 40.27
CA TYR A 360 -27.89 -9.52 39.05
C TYR A 360 -26.36 -9.76 39.09
N ALA A 361 -25.84 -10.31 40.19
CA ALA A 361 -24.43 -10.68 40.29
C ALA A 361 -24.11 -12.14 39.91
N ASP A 362 -25.11 -12.97 39.60
CA ASP A 362 -24.90 -14.39 39.27
C ASP A 362 -25.36 -14.72 37.84
N GLY A 363 -24.40 -15.10 36.99
CA GLY A 363 -24.68 -16.00 35.87
C GLY A 363 -24.73 -15.42 34.46
N TYR A 364 -23.89 -14.44 34.09
CA TYR A 364 -23.51 -14.31 32.68
C TYR A 364 -22.65 -15.52 32.31
N ALA A 365 -23.30 -16.64 31.99
CA ALA A 365 -22.66 -17.75 31.31
C ALA A 365 -21.96 -17.16 30.10
N ALA A 366 -20.63 -17.25 30.07
CA ALA A 366 -19.82 -16.79 28.96
C ALA A 366 -20.47 -17.33 27.68
N ALA A 367 -20.96 -16.43 26.83
CA ALA A 367 -21.60 -16.81 25.59
C ALA A 367 -20.63 -17.74 24.86
N VAL A 368 -21.03 -18.99 24.65
CA VAL A 368 -20.21 -19.98 23.97
C VAL A 368 -19.90 -19.39 22.61
N GLU A 369 -18.64 -19.04 22.36
CA GLU A 369 -18.23 -18.52 21.06
C GLU A 369 -18.63 -19.56 20.01
N PRO A 370 -19.36 -19.16 18.94
CA PRO A 370 -19.75 -20.09 17.90
C PRO A 370 -18.49 -20.74 17.30
N ALA A 371 -18.57 -22.03 17.01
CA ALA A 371 -17.46 -22.79 16.45
C ALA A 371 -16.96 -22.10 15.17
N ARG A 372 -15.63 -21.90 15.08
CA ARG A 372 -15.01 -21.23 13.94
C ARG A 372 -15.23 -22.06 12.67
N VAL A 373 -15.86 -21.44 11.67
CA VAL A 373 -15.99 -22.04 10.34
C VAL A 373 -14.60 -22.02 9.68
N PRO A 374 -14.12 -23.16 9.14
CA PRO A 374 -12.89 -23.17 8.37
C PRO A 374 -12.98 -22.18 7.21
N PHE A 375 -11.95 -21.37 7.04
CA PHE A 375 -11.85 -20.49 5.88
C PHE A 375 -11.56 -21.33 4.64
N ASP A 376 -12.55 -21.44 3.77
CA ASP A 376 -12.54 -22.21 2.54
C ASP A 376 -12.66 -21.31 1.31
N ILE A 377 -12.83 -21.93 0.14
CA ILE A 377 -13.00 -21.24 -1.15
C ILE A 377 -14.25 -20.34 -1.14
N ALA A 378 -15.34 -20.79 -0.51
CA ALA A 378 -16.58 -20.02 -0.45
C ALA A 378 -16.39 -18.75 0.41
N ALA A 379 -15.71 -18.87 1.56
CA ALA A 379 -15.34 -17.73 2.40
C ALA A 379 -14.42 -16.75 1.64
N CYS A 380 -13.45 -17.26 0.88
CA CYS A 380 -12.59 -16.42 0.05
C CYS A 380 -13.39 -15.65 -1.01
N LYS A 381 -14.28 -16.32 -1.75
CA LYS A 381 -15.17 -15.70 -2.74
C LYS A 381 -16.04 -14.62 -2.11
N ALA A 382 -16.63 -14.89 -0.94
CA ALA A 382 -17.49 -13.95 -0.24
C ALA A 382 -16.74 -12.67 0.18
N ILE A 383 -15.50 -12.79 0.67
CA ILE A 383 -14.69 -11.61 1.01
C ILE A 383 -14.31 -10.81 -0.23
N LEU A 384 -13.87 -11.47 -1.30
CA LEU A 384 -13.53 -10.79 -2.55
C LEU A 384 -14.75 -10.05 -3.12
N ALA A 385 -15.94 -10.68 -3.09
CA ALA A 385 -17.19 -10.06 -3.51
C ALA A 385 -17.56 -8.82 -2.67
N ARG A 386 -17.18 -8.77 -1.38
CA ARG A 386 -17.38 -7.59 -0.52
C ARG A 386 -16.45 -6.43 -0.87
N ILE A 387 -15.25 -6.71 -1.39
CA ILE A 387 -14.23 -5.69 -1.70
C ILE A 387 -14.39 -5.16 -3.13
N MET A 388 -14.75 -6.03 -4.06
CA MET A 388 -14.85 -5.73 -5.50
C MET A 388 -15.63 -4.44 -5.82
N PRO A 389 -16.80 -4.12 -5.21
CA PRO A 389 -17.53 -2.89 -5.54
C PRO A 389 -16.73 -1.60 -5.31
N PHE A 390 -15.80 -1.60 -4.35
CA PHE A 390 -14.92 -0.46 -4.11
C PHE A 390 -13.80 -0.34 -5.15
N GLU A 391 -13.38 -1.46 -5.72
CA GLU A 391 -12.31 -1.53 -6.73
C GLU A 391 -12.82 -1.43 -8.15
N SER A 392 -14.07 -1.82 -8.41
CA SER A 392 -14.62 -1.91 -9.75
C SER A 392 -15.87 -1.08 -10.00
N GLY A 393 -16.47 -0.52 -8.94
CA GLY A 393 -17.79 0.09 -9.03
C GLY A 393 -18.81 -0.89 -9.63
N LYS A 394 -19.70 -0.37 -10.47
CA LYS A 394 -20.76 -1.14 -11.14
C LYS A 394 -20.26 -1.99 -12.30
N GLU A 395 -19.05 -1.76 -12.80
CA GLU A 395 -18.50 -2.48 -13.96
C GLU A 395 -17.99 -3.89 -13.60
N GLY A 396 -17.74 -4.15 -12.31
CA GLY A 396 -17.31 -5.47 -11.85
C GLY A 396 -16.05 -5.96 -12.56
N PHE A 397 -16.07 -7.23 -12.98
CA PHE A 397 -15.00 -7.87 -13.73
C PHE A 397 -14.68 -7.24 -15.10
N ALA A 398 -15.54 -6.36 -15.61
CA ALA A 398 -15.36 -5.68 -16.89
C ALA A 398 -14.79 -4.26 -16.77
N ARG A 399 -14.48 -3.79 -15.56
CA ARG A 399 -13.86 -2.47 -15.37
C ARG A 399 -12.56 -2.38 -16.15
N VAL A 400 -12.40 -1.26 -16.85
CA VAL A 400 -11.15 -0.84 -17.46
C VAL A 400 -10.85 0.57 -16.99
N ILE A 401 -9.64 0.79 -16.50
CA ILE A 401 -9.12 2.11 -16.20
C ILE A 401 -8.01 2.34 -17.21
N ASP A 402 -8.18 3.39 -18.00
CA ASP A 402 -7.13 3.92 -18.86
C ASP A 402 -5.97 4.47 -18.01
N ASP A 403 -4.93 4.97 -18.67
CA ASP A 403 -3.73 5.48 -18.00
C ASP A 403 -3.96 6.88 -17.38
N GLY A 404 -4.98 6.96 -16.52
CA GLY A 404 -5.52 8.19 -15.95
C GLY A 404 -4.55 8.89 -15.00
N GLU A 405 -3.67 8.14 -14.33
CA GLU A 405 -2.62 8.67 -13.44
C GLU A 405 -1.63 9.55 -14.19
N PHE A 406 -1.25 9.16 -15.40
CA PHE A 406 -0.41 9.98 -16.27
C PHE A 406 -1.20 11.18 -16.83
N ALA A 407 -2.46 10.95 -17.22
CA ALA A 407 -3.35 11.97 -17.79
C ALA A 407 -3.85 13.01 -16.78
N GLY A 408 -3.62 12.82 -15.48
CA GLY A 408 -3.99 13.77 -14.42
C GLY A 408 -5.39 13.58 -13.85
N ARG A 409 -6.03 12.43 -14.09
CA ARG A 409 -7.37 12.09 -13.54
C ARG A 409 -7.40 12.13 -12.01
N PHE A 410 -6.27 11.89 -11.36
CA PHE A 410 -6.12 11.93 -9.90
C PHE A 410 -5.41 13.20 -9.41
N GLY A 411 -5.41 14.26 -10.23
CA GLY A 411 -4.77 15.53 -9.94
C GLY A 411 -3.27 15.58 -10.24
N THR A 412 -2.74 16.79 -10.31
CA THR A 412 -1.34 17.07 -10.67
C THR A 412 -0.34 16.71 -9.57
N ALA A 413 -0.82 16.46 -8.35
CA ALA A 413 -0.02 15.99 -7.24
C ALA A 413 0.35 14.49 -7.35
N HIS A 414 -0.33 13.75 -8.23
CA HIS A 414 -0.06 12.33 -8.40
C HIS A 414 1.37 12.10 -8.94
N PRO A 415 2.17 11.19 -8.36
CA PRO A 415 3.58 11.01 -8.75
C PRO A 415 3.83 10.66 -10.23
N ALA A 416 2.84 10.04 -10.88
CA ALA A 416 2.91 9.63 -12.29
C ALA A 416 2.49 10.74 -13.27
N TYR A 417 1.85 11.82 -12.80
CA TYR A 417 1.31 12.87 -13.67
C TYR A 417 2.38 13.43 -14.60
N GLN A 418 2.19 13.23 -15.92
CA GLN A 418 3.13 13.61 -16.97
C GLN A 418 4.59 13.13 -16.77
N ARG A 419 4.80 12.06 -16.00
CA ARG A 419 6.14 11.56 -15.65
C ARG A 419 6.40 10.14 -16.10
N TYR A 420 5.45 9.25 -15.88
CA TYR A 420 5.55 7.86 -16.31
C TYR A 420 4.17 7.23 -16.41
N HIS A 421 4.05 6.24 -17.28
CA HIS A 421 2.81 5.53 -17.54
C HIS A 421 2.68 4.32 -16.58
N LEU A 422 1.47 4.02 -16.13
CA LEU A 422 1.13 2.76 -15.46
C LEU A 422 0.44 1.78 -16.41
N GLY A 423 -0.12 2.31 -17.50
CA GLY A 423 -0.78 1.57 -18.56
C GLY A 423 -2.20 1.17 -18.20
N LEU A 424 -2.67 0.07 -18.78
CA LEU A 424 -4.02 -0.41 -18.54
C LEU A 424 -4.14 -1.04 -17.13
N THR A 425 -5.22 -0.71 -16.43
CA THR A 425 -5.71 -1.50 -15.29
C THR A 425 -7.04 -2.14 -15.66
N PHE A 426 -7.18 -3.44 -15.41
CA PHE A 426 -8.34 -4.23 -15.83
C PHE A 426 -8.88 -5.10 -14.69
N GLY A 427 -10.21 -5.25 -14.62
CA GLY A 427 -10.87 -6.29 -13.85
C GLY A 427 -11.61 -5.82 -12.58
N GLY A 428 -12.16 -6.80 -11.86
CA GLY A 428 -12.82 -6.60 -10.56
C GLY A 428 -11.85 -6.15 -9.45
N PHE A 429 -10.56 -6.32 -9.70
CA PHE A 429 -9.44 -5.90 -8.86
C PHE A 429 -8.40 -5.21 -9.75
N PRO A 430 -7.52 -4.35 -9.21
CA PRO A 430 -6.58 -3.59 -10.01
C PRO A 430 -5.42 -4.44 -10.55
N PHE A 431 -5.64 -5.16 -11.67
CA PHE A 431 -4.57 -5.85 -12.38
C PHE A 431 -3.87 -4.87 -13.33
N VAL A 432 -2.75 -4.31 -12.87
CA VAL A 432 -2.01 -3.23 -13.55
C VAL A 432 -0.98 -3.79 -14.54
N GLN A 433 -0.91 -3.19 -15.73
CA GLN A 433 0.04 -3.55 -16.79
C GLN A 433 1.50 -3.35 -16.36
N GLU A 434 1.87 -2.16 -15.85
CA GLU A 434 3.24 -1.85 -15.43
C GLU A 434 3.78 -2.79 -14.34
N HIS A 435 2.91 -3.22 -13.43
CA HIS A 435 3.29 -4.12 -12.34
C HIS A 435 3.44 -5.57 -12.79
N GLY A 436 2.92 -5.93 -13.97
CA GLY A 436 2.95 -7.28 -14.53
C GLY A 436 1.81 -8.19 -14.06
N THR A 437 0.99 -7.74 -13.11
CA THR A 437 -0.19 -8.49 -12.64
C THR A 437 -1.23 -8.70 -13.75
N LEU A 438 -1.34 -7.75 -14.69
CA LEU A 438 -2.18 -7.94 -15.88
C LEU A 438 -1.67 -9.09 -16.76
N GLY A 439 -0.35 -9.21 -16.95
CA GLY A 439 0.24 -10.29 -17.74
C GLY A 439 -0.01 -11.66 -17.11
N GLN A 440 0.12 -11.76 -15.77
CA GLN A 440 -0.22 -12.97 -15.02
C GLN A 440 -1.69 -13.36 -15.23
N LEU A 441 -2.61 -12.38 -15.17
CA LEU A 441 -4.03 -12.63 -15.41
C LEU A 441 -4.29 -13.14 -16.82
N LEU A 442 -3.66 -12.53 -17.83
CA LEU A 442 -3.85 -12.90 -19.23
C LEU A 442 -3.38 -14.33 -19.52
N VAL A 443 -2.28 -14.77 -18.91
CA VAL A 443 -1.84 -16.17 -18.96
C VAL A 443 -2.91 -17.09 -18.40
N LEU A 444 -3.41 -16.81 -17.19
CA LEU A 444 -4.43 -17.63 -16.53
C LEU A 444 -5.75 -17.66 -17.30
N MET A 445 -6.19 -16.52 -17.87
CA MET A 445 -7.37 -16.47 -18.75
C MET A 445 -7.20 -17.38 -19.97
N ARG A 446 -6.04 -17.37 -20.62
CA ARG A 446 -5.77 -18.22 -21.78
C ARG A 446 -5.71 -19.70 -21.41
N GLU A 447 -5.18 -20.04 -20.23
CA GLU A 447 -5.18 -21.41 -19.72
C GLU A 447 -6.60 -21.92 -19.45
N ARG A 448 -7.48 -21.06 -18.92
CA ARG A 448 -8.89 -21.38 -18.64
C ARG A 448 -9.72 -21.61 -19.89
N ASP A 449 -9.56 -20.75 -20.90
CA ASP A 449 -10.28 -20.88 -22.17
C ASP A 449 -9.47 -20.27 -23.32
N ARG A 450 -8.57 -21.08 -23.88
CA ARG A 450 -7.69 -20.67 -24.97
C ARG A 450 -8.44 -20.20 -26.21
N ALA A 451 -9.54 -20.88 -26.58
CA ALA A 451 -10.27 -20.58 -27.80
C ALA A 451 -10.97 -19.20 -27.71
N THR A 452 -11.63 -18.92 -26.59
CA THR A 452 -12.25 -17.60 -26.37
C THR A 452 -11.20 -16.51 -26.18
N PHE A 453 -10.05 -16.84 -25.58
CA PHE A 453 -8.95 -15.89 -25.42
C PHE A 453 -8.35 -15.47 -26.77
N ASP A 454 -7.95 -16.45 -27.58
CA ASP A 454 -7.31 -16.21 -28.88
C ASP A 454 -8.28 -15.48 -29.85
N SER A 455 -9.59 -15.74 -29.76
CA SER A 455 -10.61 -15.00 -30.53
C SER A 455 -10.94 -13.60 -29.97
N THR A 456 -10.63 -13.32 -28.70
CA THR A 456 -10.80 -12.00 -28.08
C THR A 456 -9.60 -11.09 -28.26
N PHE A 457 -8.41 -11.68 -28.32
CA PHE A 457 -7.17 -10.96 -28.48
C PHE A 457 -6.41 -11.49 -29.70
N PRO A 458 -6.65 -10.93 -30.91
CA PRO A 458 -6.03 -11.41 -32.17
C PRO A 458 -4.50 -11.28 -32.27
N ASP A 459 -3.83 -10.84 -31.21
CA ASP A 459 -2.37 -10.82 -31.03
C ASP A 459 -1.98 -11.46 -29.68
N ALA A 460 -2.69 -12.52 -29.27
CA ALA A 460 -2.60 -13.15 -27.95
C ALA A 460 -1.16 -13.45 -27.49
N ASP A 461 -0.33 -13.98 -28.39
CA ASP A 461 1.06 -14.33 -28.06
C ASP A 461 1.89 -13.06 -27.76
N THR A 462 1.80 -12.04 -28.62
CA THR A 462 2.48 -10.74 -28.42
C THR A 462 1.96 -10.03 -27.18
N LEU A 463 0.65 -10.07 -26.93
CA LEU A 463 0.02 -9.49 -25.75
C LEU A 463 0.61 -10.10 -24.46
N ILE A 464 0.65 -11.43 -24.36
CA ILE A 464 1.22 -12.12 -23.21
C ILE A 464 2.71 -11.80 -23.09
N ALA A 465 3.46 -11.88 -24.19
CA ALA A 465 4.91 -11.61 -24.18
C ALA A 465 5.24 -10.20 -23.67
N VAL A 466 4.51 -9.18 -24.14
CA VAL A 466 4.69 -7.80 -23.69
C VAL A 466 4.30 -7.66 -22.22
N THR A 467 3.11 -8.09 -21.83
CA THR A 467 2.59 -7.86 -20.47
C THR A 467 3.29 -8.68 -19.39
N THR A 468 3.95 -9.78 -19.74
CA THR A 468 4.74 -10.61 -18.82
C THR A 468 6.24 -10.29 -18.82
N ALA A 469 6.71 -9.36 -19.67
CA ALA A 469 8.12 -8.98 -19.74
C ALA A 469 8.68 -8.64 -18.34
N ALA A 470 9.58 -9.49 -17.84
CA ALA A 470 10.19 -9.32 -16.52
C ALA A 470 11.39 -8.37 -16.54
N ASP A 471 12.06 -8.31 -17.69
CA ASP A 471 13.34 -7.63 -17.87
C ASP A 471 13.17 -6.15 -18.25
N GLY A 472 14.07 -5.33 -17.72
CA GLY A 472 14.20 -3.91 -18.06
C GLY A 472 13.76 -2.94 -16.96
N PRO A 473 14.05 -1.64 -17.16
CA PRO A 473 13.67 -0.60 -16.22
C PRO A 473 12.15 -0.49 -16.13
N ARG A 474 11.68 -0.17 -14.93
CA ARG A 474 10.29 0.22 -14.69
C ARG A 474 9.99 1.55 -15.37
N ALA A 475 8.72 1.87 -15.59
CA ALA A 475 8.31 3.10 -16.26
C ALA A 475 8.88 4.35 -15.57
N TRP A 476 8.87 4.39 -14.22
CA TRP A 476 9.43 5.49 -13.43
C TRP A 476 10.98 5.54 -13.40
N GLN A 477 11.64 4.54 -13.98
CA GLN A 477 13.09 4.47 -14.16
C GLN A 477 13.50 4.73 -15.61
N SER A 478 12.56 4.64 -16.55
CA SER A 478 12.82 4.86 -17.97
C SER A 478 12.76 6.35 -18.31
N GLY A 479 13.68 6.81 -19.16
CA GLY A 479 13.72 8.21 -19.60
C GLY A 479 12.51 8.63 -20.45
N ASP A 480 11.84 7.68 -21.10
CA ASP A 480 10.63 7.90 -21.89
C ASP A 480 9.33 7.67 -21.10
N GLY A 481 9.43 7.29 -19.82
CA GLY A 481 8.26 6.98 -19.00
C GLY A 481 7.56 5.66 -19.35
N PHE A 482 8.16 4.79 -20.17
CA PHE A 482 7.60 3.49 -20.55
C PHE A 482 8.51 2.33 -20.15
N SER A 483 7.93 1.27 -19.54
CA SER A 483 8.63 -0.01 -19.39
C SER A 483 8.43 -0.91 -20.63
N GLN A 484 9.11 -2.06 -20.65
CA GLN A 484 8.86 -3.10 -21.65
C GLN A 484 7.42 -3.63 -21.61
N ARG A 485 6.77 -3.62 -20.44
CA ARG A 485 5.38 -4.07 -20.31
C ARG A 485 4.39 -3.15 -20.96
N LEU A 486 4.77 -1.90 -21.20
CA LEU A 486 3.89 -0.88 -21.75
C LEU A 486 3.95 -0.79 -23.27
N ARG A 487 4.81 -1.57 -23.94
CA ARG A 487 4.98 -1.50 -25.41
C ARG A 487 3.65 -1.75 -26.15
N PRO A 488 3.43 -1.08 -27.30
CA PRO A 488 2.24 -1.33 -28.11
C PRO A 488 2.12 -2.79 -28.55
N VAL A 489 0.88 -3.28 -28.64
CA VAL A 489 0.52 -4.60 -29.18
C VAL A 489 -0.39 -4.38 -30.38
N GLY A 490 -0.04 -4.96 -31.53
CA GLY A 490 -0.75 -4.68 -32.80
C GLY A 490 -0.66 -3.20 -33.21
N GLY A 491 0.42 -2.51 -32.83
CA GLY A 491 0.63 -1.09 -33.11
C GLY A 491 -0.11 -0.11 -32.18
N GLN A 492 -0.91 -0.59 -31.22
CA GLN A 492 -1.70 0.25 -30.30
C GLN A 492 -1.35 -0.01 -28.84
N ARG A 493 -1.50 1.01 -27.97
CA ARG A 493 -1.35 0.82 -26.51
C ARG A 493 -2.60 0.13 -25.96
N LEU A 494 -2.44 -0.64 -24.88
CA LEU A 494 -3.56 -1.42 -24.31
C LEU A 494 -4.66 -0.55 -23.68
N TRP A 495 -4.34 0.69 -23.31
CA TRP A 495 -5.29 1.69 -22.80
C TRP A 495 -5.95 2.52 -23.92
N GLN A 496 -5.91 2.06 -25.17
CA GLN A 496 -6.55 2.67 -26.33
C GLN A 496 -7.46 1.65 -27.03
N GLU A 497 -8.39 2.12 -27.85
CA GLU A 497 -9.16 1.21 -28.71
C GLU A 497 -8.26 0.58 -29.80
N PRO A 498 -8.51 -0.68 -30.20
CA PRO A 498 -9.65 -1.54 -29.84
C PRO A 498 -9.45 -2.37 -28.56
N TRP A 499 -8.35 -2.17 -27.82
CA TRP A 499 -8.02 -3.01 -26.66
C TRP A 499 -9.02 -2.82 -25.52
N LEU A 500 -9.42 -1.58 -25.21
CA LEU A 500 -10.41 -1.31 -24.16
C LEU A 500 -11.71 -2.09 -24.39
N ALA A 501 -12.27 -2.08 -25.60
CA ALA A 501 -13.46 -2.87 -25.93
C ALA A 501 -13.24 -4.38 -25.76
N ARG A 502 -12.08 -4.91 -26.15
CA ARG A 502 -11.73 -6.33 -25.98
C ARG A 502 -11.67 -6.73 -24.51
N PHE A 503 -11.05 -5.91 -23.65
CA PHE A 503 -10.98 -6.16 -22.21
C PHE A 503 -12.37 -6.11 -21.55
N ARG A 504 -13.22 -5.13 -21.90
CA ARG A 504 -14.61 -5.10 -21.40
C ARG A 504 -15.37 -6.38 -21.77
N ARG A 505 -15.23 -6.86 -23.01
CA ARG A 505 -15.82 -8.14 -23.46
C ARG A 505 -15.26 -9.32 -22.68
N ALA A 506 -13.95 -9.34 -22.45
CA ALA A 506 -13.29 -10.40 -21.68
C ALA A 506 -13.81 -10.45 -20.23
N GLY A 507 -14.06 -9.30 -19.61
CA GLY A 507 -14.63 -9.23 -18.26
C GLY A 507 -16.04 -9.81 -18.13
N GLN A 508 -16.75 -10.01 -19.24
CA GLN A 508 -18.08 -10.63 -19.28
C GLN A 508 -18.02 -12.17 -19.42
N HIS A 509 -16.83 -12.76 -19.65
CA HIS A 509 -16.68 -14.20 -19.87
C HIS A 509 -16.47 -14.95 -18.54
N PRO A 510 -17.35 -15.87 -18.11
CA PRO A 510 -17.27 -16.51 -16.79
C PRO A 510 -15.93 -17.20 -16.46
N PRO A 511 -15.29 -17.98 -17.37
CA PRO A 511 -13.95 -18.53 -17.12
C PRO A 511 -12.89 -17.46 -16.84
N PHE A 512 -13.00 -16.28 -17.44
CA PHE A 512 -12.08 -15.18 -17.18
C PHE A 512 -12.38 -14.48 -15.85
N GLN A 513 -13.64 -14.41 -15.43
CA GLN A 513 -14.01 -13.94 -14.09
C GLN A 513 -13.48 -14.89 -13.01
N ALA A 514 -13.52 -16.21 -13.25
CA ALA A 514 -12.88 -17.20 -12.38
C ALA A 514 -11.36 -16.98 -12.28
N ALA A 515 -10.68 -16.75 -13.41
CA ALA A 515 -9.26 -16.39 -13.44
C ALA A 515 -8.95 -15.12 -12.62
N GLN A 516 -9.81 -14.10 -12.71
CA GLN A 516 -9.65 -12.87 -11.91
C GLN A 516 -9.76 -13.15 -10.40
N ASN A 517 -10.75 -13.93 -9.96
CA ASN A 517 -10.90 -14.30 -8.55
C ASN A 517 -9.74 -15.14 -8.05
N GLU A 518 -9.29 -16.11 -8.85
CA GLU A 518 -8.16 -16.98 -8.51
C GLU A 518 -6.87 -16.16 -8.32
N LEU A 519 -6.56 -15.28 -9.28
CA LEU A 519 -5.38 -14.44 -9.17
C LEU A 519 -5.49 -13.45 -8.01
N ALA A 520 -6.65 -12.83 -7.78
CA ALA A 520 -6.87 -11.95 -6.63
C ALA A 520 -6.69 -12.70 -5.30
N ALA A 521 -7.17 -13.95 -5.21
CA ALA A 521 -6.96 -14.78 -4.03
C ALA A 521 -5.46 -15.07 -3.80
N SER A 522 -4.73 -15.43 -4.86
CA SER A 522 -3.28 -15.69 -4.81
C SER A 522 -2.49 -14.45 -4.38
N LEU A 523 -2.79 -13.29 -4.95
CA LEU A 523 -2.04 -12.05 -4.70
C LEU A 523 -2.37 -11.38 -3.36
N TYR A 524 -3.65 -11.37 -2.97
CA TYR A 524 -4.12 -10.50 -1.89
C TYR A 524 -4.64 -11.25 -0.66
N VAL A 525 -5.16 -12.47 -0.84
CA VAL A 525 -5.79 -13.23 0.26
C VAL A 525 -4.79 -14.17 0.92
N GLN A 526 -4.19 -15.07 0.13
CA GLN A 526 -3.32 -16.12 0.65
C GLN A 526 -2.13 -15.58 1.47
N PRO A 527 -1.42 -14.51 1.04
CA PRO A 527 -0.28 -14.00 1.80
C PRO A 527 -0.69 -13.40 3.16
N VAL A 528 -1.92 -12.92 3.28
CA VAL A 528 -2.38 -12.14 4.44
C VAL A 528 -3.08 -13.00 5.48
N VAL A 529 -3.89 -13.97 5.04
CA VAL A 529 -4.76 -14.77 5.92
C VAL A 529 -3.99 -15.52 7.01
N GLY A 530 -2.81 -16.07 6.70
CA GLY A 530 -2.00 -16.80 7.67
C GLY A 530 -1.59 -15.93 8.86
N VAL A 531 -1.07 -14.73 8.56
CA VAL A 531 -0.64 -13.75 9.58
C VAL A 531 -1.84 -13.21 10.35
N CYS A 532 -2.94 -12.87 9.66
CA CYS A 532 -4.16 -12.40 10.30
C CYS A 532 -4.71 -13.43 11.32
N ARG A 533 -4.73 -14.72 10.99
CA ARG A 533 -5.10 -15.77 11.94
C ARG A 533 -4.14 -15.86 13.12
N GLN A 534 -2.84 -15.74 12.89
CA GLN A 534 -1.82 -15.78 13.94
C GLN A 534 -2.03 -14.67 14.98
N ILE A 535 -2.41 -13.48 14.54
CA ILE A 535 -2.78 -12.35 15.42
C ILE A 535 -4.26 -12.37 15.82
N GLY A 536 -5.02 -13.42 15.49
CA GLY A 536 -6.46 -13.62 15.69
C GLY A 536 -7.37 -12.50 15.17
N LEU A 537 -6.97 -11.93 14.04
CA LEU A 537 -7.83 -11.17 13.13
C LEU A 537 -8.45 -12.15 12.12
N ASP A 538 -9.28 -13.07 12.59
CA ASP A 538 -9.82 -14.18 11.78
C ASP A 538 -11.34 -14.13 11.56
N SER A 539 -12.02 -13.04 11.97
CA SER A 539 -13.39 -12.80 11.53
C SER A 539 -13.45 -12.44 10.06
N GLU A 540 -14.57 -12.76 9.41
CA GLU A 540 -14.85 -12.35 8.03
C GLU A 540 -14.68 -10.83 7.82
N GLN A 541 -15.14 -10.03 8.78
CA GLN A 541 -15.01 -8.57 8.78
C GLN A 541 -13.55 -8.11 8.89
N GLY A 542 -12.79 -8.68 9.85
CA GLY A 542 -11.38 -8.35 10.04
C GLY A 542 -10.52 -8.75 8.83
N LEU A 543 -10.79 -9.93 8.27
CA LEU A 543 -10.15 -10.41 7.05
C LEU A 543 -10.52 -9.54 5.84
N ALA A 544 -11.78 -9.14 5.68
CA ALA A 544 -12.20 -8.25 4.60
C ALA A 544 -11.48 -6.90 4.67
N MET A 545 -11.36 -6.30 5.85
CA MET A 545 -10.58 -5.06 6.03
C MET A 545 -9.09 -5.28 5.74
N ALA A 546 -8.51 -6.40 6.17
CA ALA A 546 -7.11 -6.72 5.92
C ALA A 546 -6.80 -6.93 4.43
N ILE A 547 -7.64 -7.70 3.74
CA ILE A 547 -7.50 -8.02 2.31
C ILE A 547 -7.77 -6.76 1.46
N ASP A 548 -8.70 -5.91 1.87
CA ASP A 548 -8.94 -4.61 1.26
C ASP A 548 -7.67 -3.73 1.27
N ARG A 549 -6.94 -3.71 2.39
CA ARG A 549 -5.62 -3.06 2.44
C ARG A 549 -4.63 -3.76 1.52
N ALA A 550 -4.62 -5.08 1.46
CA ALA A 550 -3.72 -5.82 0.57
C ALA A 550 -3.92 -5.47 -0.91
N VAL A 551 -5.16 -5.24 -1.33
CA VAL A 551 -5.47 -4.77 -2.70
C VAL A 551 -4.92 -3.36 -2.95
N GLN A 552 -4.99 -2.47 -1.94
CA GLN A 552 -4.63 -1.06 -2.08
C GLN A 552 -3.12 -0.79 -1.99
N MET A 553 -2.39 -1.52 -1.15
CA MET A 553 -0.97 -1.28 -0.87
C MET A 553 -0.07 -2.50 -1.05
N GLY A 554 -0.60 -3.60 -1.59
CA GLY A 554 0.08 -4.88 -1.64
C GLY A 554 0.04 -5.62 -0.30
N ALA A 555 0.31 -6.93 -0.33
CA ALA A 555 0.25 -7.78 0.85
C ALA A 555 1.21 -7.35 1.96
N ASP A 556 2.47 -7.05 1.62
CA ASP A 556 3.49 -6.66 2.61
C ASP A 556 3.14 -5.34 3.30
N GLY A 557 2.71 -4.34 2.52
CA GLY A 557 2.26 -3.05 3.04
C GLY A 557 1.06 -3.21 3.97
N ALA A 558 0.09 -4.03 3.58
CA ALA A 558 -1.09 -4.31 4.39
C ALA A 558 -0.74 -5.02 5.70
N LEU A 559 0.14 -6.02 5.67
CA LEU A 559 0.56 -6.74 6.86
C LEU A 559 1.31 -5.83 7.84
N ALA A 560 2.23 -4.99 7.35
CA ALA A 560 2.91 -4.00 8.18
C ALA A 560 1.90 -3.05 8.84
N TRP A 561 0.95 -2.53 8.05
CA TRP A 561 -0.10 -1.63 8.53
C TRP A 561 -1.02 -2.28 9.58
N ILE A 562 -1.44 -3.53 9.37
CA ILE A 562 -2.27 -4.29 10.32
C ILE A 562 -1.51 -4.55 11.62
N LEU A 563 -0.24 -4.92 11.54
CA LEU A 563 0.59 -5.17 12.71
C LEU A 563 0.84 -3.90 13.53
N GLU A 564 1.00 -2.75 12.86
CA GLU A 564 1.05 -1.45 13.54
C GLU A 564 -0.26 -1.16 14.29
N CYS A 565 -1.42 -1.50 13.72
CA CYS A 565 -2.71 -1.34 14.39
C CYS A 565 -2.91 -2.33 15.56
N ALA A 566 -2.42 -3.56 15.41
CA ALA A 566 -2.68 -4.66 16.35
C ALA A 566 -1.67 -4.72 17.51
N THR A 567 -0.52 -4.07 17.37
CA THR A 567 0.60 -4.31 18.29
C THR A 567 0.48 -3.54 19.61
N PRO A 568 0.67 -4.22 20.75
CA PRO A 568 0.84 -3.54 22.03
C PRO A 568 2.30 -3.14 22.29
N VAL A 569 3.25 -3.34 21.35
CA VAL A 569 4.69 -3.13 21.57
C VAL A 569 5.28 -2.14 20.56
N GLU A 570 4.97 -0.87 20.76
CA GLU A 570 5.36 0.21 19.83
C GLU A 570 6.86 0.54 19.91
N THR A 571 7.45 0.50 21.11
CA THR A 571 8.84 0.93 21.34
C THR A 571 9.83 -0.22 21.45
N THR A 572 11.11 0.05 21.19
CA THR A 572 12.20 -0.93 21.40
C THR A 572 12.23 -1.47 22.83
N ALA A 573 12.00 -0.60 23.84
CA ALA A 573 11.95 -1.03 25.24
C ALA A 573 10.78 -1.99 25.50
N MET A 574 9.60 -1.71 24.93
CA MET A 574 8.43 -2.60 25.05
C MET A 574 8.66 -3.94 24.35
N LYS A 575 9.31 -3.94 23.18
CA LYS A 575 9.70 -5.16 22.46
C LYS A 575 10.65 -6.02 23.32
N GLN A 576 11.70 -5.42 23.90
CA GLN A 576 12.63 -6.13 24.79
C GLN A 576 11.94 -6.66 26.04
N ALA A 577 11.05 -5.87 26.65
CA ALA A 577 10.26 -6.31 27.80
C ALA A 577 9.33 -7.48 27.44
N ALA A 578 8.73 -7.47 26.25
CA ALA A 578 7.90 -8.58 25.77
C ALA A 578 8.73 -9.84 25.53
N LEU A 579 9.90 -9.73 24.89
CA LEU A 579 10.82 -10.86 24.69
C LEU A 579 11.25 -11.49 26.02
N ALA A 580 11.68 -10.66 26.98
CA ALA A 580 12.08 -11.12 28.31
C ALA A 580 10.94 -11.85 29.05
N ARG A 581 9.69 -11.35 28.93
CA ARG A 581 8.50 -12.00 29.52
C ARG A 581 8.16 -13.33 28.85
N LEU A 582 8.45 -13.47 27.56
CA LEU A 582 8.31 -14.73 26.83
C LEU A 582 9.49 -15.69 27.08
N GLY A 583 10.44 -15.31 27.93
CA GLY A 583 11.62 -16.12 28.26
C GLY A 583 12.68 -16.14 27.16
N ALA A 584 12.60 -15.22 26.20
CA ALA A 584 13.63 -15.05 25.18
C ALA A 584 14.69 -14.05 25.67
N ALA A 585 15.97 -14.38 25.50
CA ALA A 585 17.08 -13.52 25.89
C ALA A 585 17.24 -12.34 24.93
N ASP A 586 16.89 -12.55 23.66
CA ASP A 586 17.00 -11.61 22.56
C ASP A 586 16.04 -12.00 21.41
N LEU A 587 16.09 -11.27 20.30
CA LEU A 587 15.22 -11.52 19.15
C LEU A 587 15.54 -12.83 18.42
N GLN A 588 16.82 -13.18 18.29
CA GLN A 588 17.24 -14.40 17.57
C GLN A 588 16.80 -15.67 18.31
N SER A 589 16.95 -15.69 19.64
CA SER A 589 16.46 -16.78 20.48
C SER A 589 14.93 -16.91 20.44
N PHE A 590 14.21 -15.79 20.38
CA PHE A 590 12.76 -15.81 20.15
C PHE A 590 12.39 -16.39 18.77
N GLN A 591 13.04 -15.92 17.70
CA GLN A 591 12.80 -16.42 16.35
C GLN A 591 13.05 -17.92 16.25
N ALA A 592 14.17 -18.41 16.78
CA ALA A 592 14.47 -19.83 16.84
C ALA A 592 13.39 -20.63 17.60
N ALA A 593 12.91 -20.13 18.74
CA ALA A 593 11.85 -20.75 19.51
C ALA A 593 10.50 -20.80 18.76
N GLN A 594 10.23 -19.81 17.90
CA GLN A 594 9.05 -19.76 17.04
C GLN A 594 9.23 -20.47 15.68
N LYS A 595 10.37 -21.15 15.47
CA LYS A 595 10.73 -21.81 14.20
C LYS A 595 10.79 -20.82 13.01
N LEU A 596 11.17 -19.58 13.29
CA LEU A 596 11.47 -18.56 12.29
C LEU A 596 12.98 -18.51 12.02
N PRO A 597 13.42 -18.00 10.85
CA PRO A 597 14.83 -17.73 10.60
C PRO A 597 15.41 -16.79 11.68
N PRO A 598 16.50 -17.18 12.39
CA PRO A 598 17.06 -16.39 13.50
C PRO A 598 17.95 -15.25 12.99
N THR A 599 17.40 -14.37 12.17
CA THR A 599 18.12 -13.28 11.51
C THR A 599 18.43 -12.11 12.46
N GLY A 600 17.70 -11.99 13.57
CA GLY A 600 17.76 -10.82 14.43
C GLY A 600 17.10 -9.57 13.81
N VAL A 601 16.37 -9.74 12.70
CA VAL A 601 15.62 -8.69 12.03
C VAL A 601 14.17 -8.71 12.50
N TRP A 602 13.62 -7.54 12.84
CA TRP A 602 12.21 -7.39 13.21
C TRP A 602 11.33 -7.29 11.96
N ASP A 603 10.94 -8.44 11.40
CA ASP A 603 10.05 -8.53 10.24
C ASP A 603 8.58 -8.81 10.61
N VAL A 604 7.71 -8.85 9.60
CA VAL A 604 6.26 -9.12 9.74
C VAL A 604 6.00 -10.46 10.43
N ALA A 605 6.74 -11.51 10.05
CA ALA A 605 6.56 -12.85 10.62
C ALA A 605 6.95 -12.89 12.10
N THR A 606 8.05 -12.25 12.46
CA THR A 606 8.55 -12.14 13.84
C THR A 606 7.57 -11.35 14.71
N HIS A 607 7.02 -10.25 14.19
CA HIS A 607 6.06 -9.43 14.91
C HIS A 607 4.73 -10.16 15.14
N ALA A 608 4.21 -10.84 14.11
CA ALA A 608 3.00 -11.67 14.24
C ALA A 608 3.20 -12.82 15.25
N ALA A 609 4.36 -13.49 15.20
CA ALA A 609 4.71 -14.54 16.15
C ALA A 609 4.80 -14.02 17.58
N LEU A 610 5.33 -12.80 17.79
CA LEU A 610 5.36 -12.19 19.11
C LEU A 610 3.95 -11.94 19.65
N ILE A 611 3.05 -11.39 18.84
CA ILE A 611 1.65 -11.14 19.24
C ILE A 611 0.96 -12.46 19.61
N ALA A 612 1.14 -13.51 18.79
CA ALA A 612 0.60 -14.83 19.06
C ALA A 612 1.16 -15.44 20.35
N ALA A 613 2.47 -15.35 20.57
CA ALA A 613 3.13 -15.85 21.77
C ALA A 613 2.67 -15.09 23.03
N MET A 614 2.53 -13.77 22.94
CA MET A 614 1.97 -12.95 24.03
C MET A 614 0.53 -13.37 24.33
N ARG A 615 -0.30 -13.61 23.32
CA ARG A 615 -1.69 -14.04 23.52
C ARG A 615 -1.79 -15.43 24.16
N ALA A 616 -0.89 -16.34 23.81
CA ALA A 616 -0.83 -17.68 24.39
C ALA A 616 -0.25 -17.69 25.81
N SER A 617 0.44 -16.62 26.24
CA SER A 617 1.09 -16.56 27.55
C SER A 617 0.14 -16.00 28.61
N PRO A 618 -0.18 -16.76 29.69
CA PRO A 618 -0.99 -16.26 30.80
C PRO A 618 -0.32 -15.13 31.58
N ASN A 619 1.00 -14.91 31.39
CA ASN A 619 1.80 -13.90 32.08
C ASN A 619 1.97 -12.60 31.27
N ALA A 620 1.29 -12.46 30.13
CA ALA A 620 1.34 -11.23 29.34
C ALA A 620 0.60 -10.10 30.07
N ALA A 621 1.33 -9.33 30.88
CA ALA A 621 0.79 -8.20 31.64
C ALA A 621 0.26 -7.05 30.76
N SER A 622 0.59 -7.04 29.46
CA SER A 622 0.00 -6.10 28.50
C SER A 622 -1.13 -6.82 27.76
N PRO A 623 -2.37 -6.30 27.78
CA PRO A 623 -3.45 -6.93 27.05
C PRO A 623 -3.13 -6.91 25.56
N VAL A 624 -2.93 -8.09 24.98
CA VAL A 624 -2.94 -8.23 23.53
C VAL A 624 -4.35 -7.91 23.08
N LEU A 625 -4.50 -7.02 22.12
CA LEU A 625 -5.81 -6.64 21.61
C LEU A 625 -6.59 -7.89 21.18
N GLY A 626 -7.84 -7.98 21.64
CA GLY A 626 -8.82 -8.92 21.15
C GLY A 626 -9.18 -8.63 19.70
N ARG A 627 -9.84 -9.60 19.05
CA ARG A 627 -10.27 -9.50 17.66
C ARG A 627 -11.00 -8.19 17.33
N ASP A 628 -12.01 -7.86 18.14
CA ASP A 628 -12.85 -6.67 17.90
C ASP A 628 -12.11 -5.38 18.22
N GLU A 629 -11.14 -5.44 19.14
CA GLU A 629 -10.27 -4.32 19.48
C GLU A 629 -9.27 -4.03 18.36
N ILE A 630 -8.75 -5.05 17.67
CA ILE A 630 -7.91 -4.89 16.47
C ILE A 630 -8.73 -4.25 15.35
N VAL A 631 -9.95 -4.74 15.08
CA VAL A 631 -10.86 -4.13 14.08
C VAL A 631 -11.15 -2.66 14.41
N ALA A 632 -11.42 -2.35 15.68
CA ALA A 632 -11.61 -0.97 16.12
C ALA A 632 -10.32 -0.13 15.99
N ALA A 633 -9.15 -0.71 16.26
CA ALA A 633 -7.86 -0.05 16.08
C ALA A 633 -7.58 0.27 14.61
N MET A 634 -7.83 -0.66 13.70
CA MET A 634 -7.75 -0.44 12.25
C MET A 634 -8.65 0.72 11.82
N GLY A 635 -9.90 0.75 12.33
CA GLY A 635 -10.84 1.85 12.06
C GLY A 635 -10.34 3.21 12.56
N ARG A 636 -9.79 3.28 13.79
CA ARG A 636 -9.19 4.50 14.34
C ARG A 636 -7.96 4.94 13.57
N HIS A 637 -7.07 4.00 13.24
CA HIS A 637 -5.84 4.27 12.52
C HIS A 637 -6.12 4.81 11.10
N ALA A 638 -7.22 4.37 10.47
CA ALA A 638 -7.64 4.90 9.19
C ALA A 638 -8.25 6.31 9.25
N GLN A 639 -8.57 6.86 10.42
CA GLN A 639 -9.20 8.19 10.52
C GLN A 639 -8.30 9.27 9.92
N GLY A 640 -8.91 10.19 9.15
CA GLY A 640 -8.20 11.26 8.46
C GLY A 640 -7.51 10.82 7.15
N THR A 641 -7.63 9.55 6.77
CA THR A 641 -7.15 9.06 5.47
C THR A 641 -8.31 8.99 4.46
N PRO A 642 -8.03 9.04 3.14
CA PRO A 642 -9.07 8.89 2.11
C PRO A 642 -9.85 7.57 2.17
N TRP A 643 -9.31 6.53 2.84
CA TRP A 643 -9.94 5.22 2.93
C TRP A 643 -10.72 4.97 4.23
N ALA A 644 -10.82 5.96 5.13
CA ALA A 644 -11.58 5.82 6.39
C ALA A 644 -13.03 5.39 6.14
N ALA A 645 -13.73 6.09 5.23
CA ALA A 645 -15.12 5.81 4.89
C ALA A 645 -15.29 4.44 4.22
N ARG A 646 -14.30 4.01 3.43
CA ARG A 646 -14.29 2.69 2.79
C ARG A 646 -14.17 1.57 3.82
N LEU A 647 -13.20 1.66 4.74
CA LEU A 647 -13.04 0.67 5.81
C LEU A 647 -14.27 0.63 6.74
N GLN A 648 -14.88 1.78 7.02
CA GLN A 648 -16.12 1.83 7.79
C GLN A 648 -17.27 1.12 7.07
N ARG A 649 -17.45 1.31 5.76
CA ARG A 649 -18.45 0.57 4.97
C ARG A 649 -18.19 -0.93 4.93
N ILE A 650 -16.94 -1.36 4.78
CA ILE A 650 -16.56 -2.78 4.85
C ILE A 650 -16.87 -3.36 6.23
N ARG A 651 -16.62 -2.57 7.28
CA ARG A 651 -16.95 -2.94 8.66
C ARG A 651 -18.46 -3.08 8.84
N GLU A 652 -19.26 -2.15 8.34
CA GLU A 652 -20.72 -2.16 8.51
C GLU A 652 -21.44 -3.20 7.64
N ALA A 653 -20.81 -3.64 6.54
CA ALA A 653 -21.35 -4.64 5.65
C ALA A 653 -21.41 -6.03 6.32
N SER A 654 -22.52 -6.33 6.98
CA SER A 654 -22.78 -7.64 7.61
C SER A 654 -23.03 -8.78 6.61
N ALA A 655 -23.27 -8.47 5.33
CA ALA A 655 -23.48 -9.41 4.23
C ALA A 655 -23.06 -8.75 2.89
N ALA A 656 -22.68 -9.55 1.89
CA ALA A 656 -22.28 -9.04 0.56
C ALA A 656 -23.41 -8.24 -0.11
N ASP A 657 -24.66 -8.64 0.09
CA ASP A 657 -25.84 -8.06 -0.58
C ASP A 657 -26.22 -6.64 -0.09
N ARG A 658 -25.67 -6.16 1.04
CA ARG A 658 -25.98 -4.81 1.56
C ARG A 658 -25.03 -3.71 1.06
N LEU A 659 -23.94 -4.06 0.36
CA LEU A 659 -22.95 -3.08 -0.10
C LEU A 659 -23.40 -2.20 -1.27
N PHE A 660 -24.39 -2.64 -2.03
CA PHE A 660 -24.94 -1.87 -3.15
C PHE A 660 -26.16 -1.02 -2.78
N GLN A 661 -26.62 -1.11 -1.52
CA GLN A 661 -27.74 -0.32 -0.99
C GLN A 661 -27.26 0.90 -0.19
N LEU A 662 -25.95 1.00 0.09
CA LEU A 662 -25.26 2.09 0.77
C LEU A 662 -24.30 2.78 -0.21
#